data_AF-A0A316JA24-F1
#
_entry.id   AF-A0A316JA24-F1
#
_cell.length_a   1.000
_cell.length_b   1.000
_cell.length_c   1.000
_cell.angle_alpha   90.00
_cell.angle_beta   90.00
_cell.angle_gamma   90.00
#
_symmetry.space_group_name_H-M   'P 1'
#
loop_
_entity.id
_entity.type
_entity.pdbx_description
1 polymer ?
#
loop_
_entity_poly.entity_id
_entity_poly.type
_entity_poly.pdbx_seq_one_letter_code
_entity_poly.pdbx_strand_id
1 'polypeptide(L)'
;MAVFGITAAIGGLLSSTFLSGAIGGAILKAAVGIGLSLAARALAGNKTQESGGINGRLQAGGDVARSIVLGRTCTAGSLVYANAWGKSGKTPNAYFTQVIALADHPIRDITGLWVNGEPVTVDMNDEEPMGYAIPEYRYGSSGNNMWIRWYDGTQTAPDPFLVGTVSSAQRPYSNRRIGKGVAYAIVTSQYQAELFTGFPSFRFEVQGRKLYDVSKDSTAGGIGTHRLSDPATWGGDGDDLLAVQVYNLLLGINVQSTWLYGIQSITTPRLPTADWIAQINKCRQQVQGPDGLEPQFVTGGEITVDDTIGDVVDTLLTGGNARLVESAGTYKIRVGEPDPPVGSINDEVIISTEEQSFTPFFGLSETVNGITATYPEPKEGWNTKAAPPLYNSTFEAEDGNRRLLTAIPMDYVYRPGQVQRLMKAALNEARRARRHTFVLPPAYWTLEPGDVISWTSARNGYVNKLMRVDGVGDRANLDVVVDLTEVDPSDYDWNQSTDYTPPVFAPIGTIYPTPQPIVDWYAEPDAVYDNDGDARRPAIRLVWDGDQVDVVGVQFEVALAATLEVIYRGRTDRPEVGSTLISQGIVALTDYVVRGKYIPGSSRPTLWSGWLPVTTFNIRLGLKDIYPIDVDELTADIKQGMGWLFNAQRAAQEEMDRLGKVGTELDSAITFEVNRLYETVTASSEGLTADYMREIVAWVGPGSALVGRVESLEATVDDPVTGLRATAEAIDVVLVEVNDPDTGLQATASRITSLTATVDGVTAGGYFRSEQVATQTGALSTIGIGVSATATGATQTAAILLSATSSGQSRAAIVANQFVVMNPNDRDEFYLPFLVQNGAIYANQLYVNWARIVDVQITTAQIENAAITSAKIGDLQVKTSNIDFHNVTQVYPNSGAFPSGATPNVWTTVGSLVTSNPQAGTAFIEVRSSCGFTGAAGGGGGTTFIAQLRMINLTTGHVFQVTENGVSGTGNLSFTVTNNGLFIDPTAVQGNNTYAVQVIRTTGLSFNYNGGSWLLRALVWNR
;
A
#
# COMPACT_ATOMS: atom_id res chain seq x y z
N MET A 1 49.24 7.24 57.94
CA MET A 1 49.97 8.32 57.24
C MET A 1 50.03 7.97 55.76
N ALA A 2 49.93 9.01 54.92
CA ALA A 2 49.90 9.07 53.46
C ALA A 2 48.56 8.71 52.76
N VAL A 3 47.99 9.78 52.19
CA VAL A 3 46.77 9.96 51.39
C VAL A 3 47.16 10.02 49.90
N PHE A 4 46.24 9.66 49.00
CA PHE A 4 45.92 10.19 47.64
C PHE A 4 45.26 9.03 46.86
N GLY A 5 44.08 9.10 46.26
CA GLY A 5 43.10 10.15 45.97
C GLY A 5 42.35 9.73 44.69
N ILE A 6 41.02 9.85 44.64
CA ILE A 6 40.18 10.12 43.46
C ILE A 6 38.76 10.37 44.00
N THR A 7 38.27 11.58 43.78
CA THR A 7 36.94 12.08 44.11
C THR A 7 36.10 12.04 42.84
N ALA A 8 34.96 11.34 42.88
CA ALA A 8 33.89 11.46 41.90
C ALA A 8 32.55 11.56 42.64
N ALA A 9 31.68 12.46 42.15
CA ALA A 9 30.57 13.04 42.86
C ALA A 9 29.42 12.07 43.15
N ILE A 10 28.96 12.03 44.40
CA ILE A 10 27.66 11.47 44.82
C ILE A 10 26.82 12.66 45.28
N GLY A 11 25.83 13.04 44.49
CA GLY A 11 24.86 14.09 44.82
C GLY A 11 23.54 13.45 45.25
N GLY A 12 23.19 13.60 46.53
CA GLY A 12 21.91 13.13 47.10
C GLY A 12 21.98 12.89 48.61
N LEU A 13 22.23 13.95 49.40
CA LEU A 13 22.03 14.10 50.86
C LEU A 13 22.15 12.80 51.70
N LEU A 14 23.26 12.50 52.37
CA LEU A 14 23.71 13.13 53.62
C LEU A 14 25.23 12.94 53.74
N SER A 15 26.03 13.91 53.29
CA SER A 15 27.46 13.92 53.54
C SER A 15 27.78 14.64 54.85
N SER A 16 28.60 13.96 55.63
CA SER A 16 29.14 14.30 56.92
C SER A 16 29.95 15.60 56.92
N THR A 17 29.68 16.47 57.88
CA THR A 17 30.68 17.40 58.42
C THR A 17 30.83 17.15 59.91
N PHE A 18 31.87 16.42 60.29
CA PHE A 18 32.44 16.50 61.63
C PHE A 18 33.07 17.89 61.79
N LEU A 19 32.44 18.77 62.55
CA LEU A 19 33.10 19.93 63.15
C LEU A 19 33.06 19.78 64.67
N SER A 20 34.26 19.60 65.22
CA SER A 20 34.57 19.71 66.63
C SER A 20 34.13 21.07 67.20
N GLY A 21 33.35 21.08 68.28
CA GLY A 21 33.03 22.31 69.00
C GLY A 21 31.96 22.13 70.08
N ALA A 22 32.42 22.10 71.34
CA ALA A 22 31.73 22.10 72.63
C ALA A 22 30.22 22.51 72.74
N ILE A 23 29.58 21.84 73.71
CA ILE A 23 28.38 22.19 74.51
C ILE A 23 27.08 21.39 74.18
N GLY A 24 26.88 20.32 74.96
CA GLY A 24 25.63 19.84 75.56
C GLY A 24 24.33 19.76 74.75
N GLY A 25 23.81 18.53 74.55
CA GLY A 25 22.37 18.30 74.35
C GLY A 25 21.91 17.65 73.02
N ALA A 26 22.81 17.04 72.25
CA ALA A 26 22.46 16.39 70.97
C ALA A 26 23.15 15.02 70.81
N ILE A 27 23.00 14.13 71.80
CA ILE A 27 23.75 12.87 71.80
C ILE A 27 23.22 11.83 70.81
N LEU A 28 21.96 11.84 70.36
CA LEU A 28 21.54 10.89 69.31
C LEU A 28 20.19 11.28 68.66
N LYS A 29 20.16 12.34 67.85
CA LYS A 29 19.07 12.53 66.86
C LYS A 29 19.56 12.45 65.42
N ALA A 30 20.82 12.07 65.24
CA ALA A 30 21.51 11.93 63.96
C ALA A 30 22.20 10.55 63.83
N ALA A 31 21.71 9.54 64.57
CA ALA A 31 22.08 8.16 64.26
C ALA A 31 21.40 7.78 62.94
N VAL A 32 22.23 7.41 61.97
CA VAL A 32 21.83 6.92 60.65
C VAL A 32 21.04 5.64 60.87
N GLY A 33 19.71 5.74 60.80
CA GLY A 33 18.81 4.60 60.99
C GLY A 33 18.06 4.26 59.71
N ILE A 34 18.03 2.98 59.35
CA ILE A 34 17.27 2.40 58.22
C ILE A 34 15.74 2.40 58.42
N GLY A 35 15.25 3.09 59.47
CA GLY A 35 13.98 2.84 60.14
C GLY A 35 12.71 3.40 59.51
N LEU A 36 12.81 4.22 58.46
CA LEU A 36 11.61 4.72 57.78
C LEU A 36 10.97 3.60 56.96
N SER A 37 9.68 3.35 57.20
CA SER A 37 8.82 2.53 56.33
C SER A 37 8.69 3.18 54.95
N LEU A 38 8.31 2.39 53.94
CA LEU A 38 8.22 2.89 52.56
C LEU A 38 7.28 4.10 52.43
N ALA A 39 6.11 4.07 53.09
CA ALA A 39 5.18 5.20 53.11
C ALA A 39 5.73 6.40 53.90
N ALA A 40 6.47 6.19 54.99
CA ALA A 40 7.12 7.28 55.71
C ALA A 40 8.23 7.95 54.88
N ARG A 41 8.99 7.18 54.09
CA ARG A 41 10.00 7.72 53.14
C ARG A 41 9.35 8.58 52.06
N ALA A 42 8.25 8.08 51.48
CA ALA A 42 7.48 8.82 50.48
C ALA A 42 6.88 10.11 51.04
N LEU A 43 6.36 10.09 52.27
CA LEU A 43 5.84 11.28 52.96
C LEU A 43 6.92 12.32 53.27
N ALA A 44 8.14 11.88 53.60
CA ALA A 44 9.28 12.76 53.87
C ALA A 44 9.80 13.49 52.62
N GLY A 45 9.23 13.25 51.44
CA GLY A 45 9.64 13.88 50.19
C GLY A 45 10.92 13.29 49.58
N ASN A 46 11.48 12.24 50.20
CA ASN A 46 12.51 11.40 49.60
C ASN A 46 11.85 10.53 48.53
N LYS A 47 11.45 11.15 47.42
CA LYS A 47 11.11 10.39 46.22
C LYS A 47 12.40 9.68 45.80
N THR A 48 12.38 8.35 45.80
CA THR A 48 13.31 7.57 45.00
C THR A 48 13.33 8.24 43.62
N GLN A 49 14.50 8.68 43.15
CA GLN A 49 14.59 9.20 41.79
C GLN A 49 14.12 8.09 40.84
N GLU A 50 13.34 8.45 39.82
CA GLU A 50 12.96 7.53 38.75
C GLU A 50 14.27 7.11 38.05
N SER A 51 14.83 5.98 38.50
CA SER A 51 16.09 5.41 38.04
C SER A 51 15.75 4.10 37.32
N GLY A 52 15.82 4.14 35.99
CA GLY A 52 15.33 3.05 35.15
C GLY A 52 13.80 2.85 35.22
N GLY A 53 13.32 1.81 34.56
CA GLY A 53 11.89 1.47 34.45
C GLY A 53 11.58 0.77 33.14
N ILE A 54 10.58 1.26 32.42
CA ILE A 54 10.28 0.85 31.04
C ILE A 54 10.63 2.00 30.12
N ASN A 55 11.62 1.77 29.25
CA ASN A 55 11.85 2.69 28.14
C ASN A 55 10.76 2.49 27.08
N GLY A 56 9.73 3.34 27.14
CA GLY A 56 8.57 3.24 26.25
C GLY A 56 8.78 3.79 24.83
N ARG A 57 9.98 4.32 24.51
CA ARG A 57 10.33 4.94 23.21
C ARG A 57 11.69 4.46 22.73
N LEU A 58 11.78 4.12 21.44
CA LEU A 58 13.02 3.73 20.78
C LEU A 58 13.96 4.94 20.69
N GLN A 59 15.19 4.80 21.19
CA GLN A 59 16.22 5.85 21.14
C GLN A 59 17.31 5.50 20.10
N ALA A 60 17.93 6.51 19.48
CA ALA A 60 19.00 6.33 18.52
C ALA A 60 20.09 7.38 18.75
N GLY A 61 21.36 6.99 18.67
CA GLY A 61 22.50 7.91 18.83
C GLY A 61 23.68 7.26 19.55
N GLY A 62 24.83 7.92 19.50
CA GLY A 62 26.04 7.47 20.22
C GLY A 62 26.05 7.80 21.71
N ASP A 63 25.06 8.57 22.18
CA ASP A 63 24.91 9.04 23.56
C ASP A 63 23.87 8.23 24.35
N VAL A 64 23.31 7.16 23.75
CA VAL A 64 22.38 6.26 24.43
C VAL A 64 23.19 5.41 25.43
N ALA A 65 22.85 5.50 26.71
CA ALA A 65 23.48 4.72 27.76
C ALA A 65 23.26 3.22 27.53
N ARG A 66 24.24 2.41 27.96
CA ARG A 66 24.10 0.95 27.94
C ARG A 66 23.04 0.52 28.96
N SER A 67 22.31 -0.57 28.69
CA SER A 67 21.23 -1.01 29.57
C SER A 67 21.36 -2.46 30.05
N ILE A 68 20.87 -2.69 31.27
CA ILE A 68 20.75 -3.99 31.92
C ILE A 68 19.28 -4.26 32.20
N VAL A 69 18.79 -5.41 31.76
CA VAL A 69 17.44 -5.87 31.97
C VAL A 69 17.44 -6.98 33.02
N LEU A 70 16.70 -6.77 34.11
CA LEU A 70 16.49 -7.75 35.18
C LEU A 70 15.02 -8.20 35.22
N GLY A 71 14.79 -9.47 35.60
CA GLY A 71 13.47 -10.05 35.69
C GLY A 71 12.64 -9.96 34.41
N ARG A 72 11.32 -10.10 34.51
CA ARG A 72 10.39 -9.83 33.42
C ARG A 72 10.06 -8.34 33.32
N THR A 73 10.30 -7.73 32.18
CA THR A 73 9.96 -6.33 31.91
C THR A 73 9.67 -6.10 30.43
N CYS A 74 9.44 -4.85 30.04
CA CYS A 74 9.33 -4.42 28.65
C CYS A 74 10.32 -3.31 28.33
N THR A 75 10.89 -3.33 27.12
CA THR A 75 11.79 -2.29 26.62
C THR A 75 11.52 -1.99 25.15
N ALA A 76 11.61 -0.73 24.74
CA ALA A 76 11.69 -0.37 23.33
C ALA A 76 13.09 -0.60 22.73
N GLY A 77 14.10 -0.78 23.59
CA GLY A 77 15.51 -0.90 23.22
C GLY A 77 16.09 0.36 22.59
N SER A 78 17.26 0.21 21.99
CA SER A 78 17.98 1.27 21.26
C SER A 78 18.27 0.86 19.81
N LEU A 79 18.06 1.79 18.88
CA LEU A 79 18.28 1.55 17.46
C LEU A 79 19.77 1.57 17.14
N VAL A 80 20.32 0.42 16.73
CA VAL A 80 21.74 0.26 16.39
C VAL A 80 21.99 0.36 14.89
N TYR A 81 21.04 -0.09 14.08
CA TYR A 81 21.15 -0.05 12.62
C TYR A 81 19.77 0.00 11.98
N ALA A 82 19.65 0.68 10.84
CA ALA A 82 18.47 0.60 10.00
C ALA A 82 18.84 0.78 8.53
N ASN A 83 18.16 0.07 7.63
CA ASN A 83 18.31 0.27 6.19
C ASN A 83 17.03 -0.03 5.42
N ALA A 84 16.80 0.70 4.34
CA ALA A 84 15.78 0.39 3.34
C ALA A 84 16.42 -0.41 2.19
N TRP A 85 15.75 -1.45 1.71
CA TRP A 85 16.33 -2.39 0.74
C TRP A 85 15.25 -3.15 -0.05
N GLY A 86 15.71 -3.96 -1.01
CA GLY A 86 14.87 -4.89 -1.76
C GLY A 86 13.92 -4.22 -2.76
N LYS A 87 13.00 -5.03 -3.29
CA LYS A 87 11.92 -4.58 -4.18
C LYS A 87 10.69 -5.45 -3.95
N SER A 88 9.50 -4.85 -3.98
CA SER A 88 8.23 -5.57 -4.02
C SER A 88 7.52 -5.18 -5.30
N GLY A 89 7.29 -6.15 -6.18
CA GLY A 89 6.86 -5.89 -7.55
C GLY A 89 7.83 -4.97 -8.30
N LYS A 90 7.35 -3.78 -8.71
CA LYS A 90 8.14 -2.75 -9.41
C LYS A 90 8.65 -1.65 -8.48
N THR A 91 8.32 -1.67 -7.19
CA THR A 91 8.69 -0.62 -6.23
C THR A 91 10.06 -0.94 -5.62
N PRO A 92 11.11 -0.12 -5.85
CA PRO A 92 12.40 -0.27 -5.19
C PRO A 92 12.33 0.17 -3.72
N ASN A 93 13.24 -0.34 -2.87
CA ASN A 93 13.32 -0.04 -1.43
C ASN A 93 12.02 -0.33 -0.66
N ALA A 94 11.33 -1.39 -1.04
CA ALA A 94 10.03 -1.74 -0.47
C ALA A 94 10.10 -2.29 0.96
N TYR A 95 11.29 -2.65 1.46
CA TYR A 95 11.48 -3.19 2.80
C TYR A 95 12.31 -2.25 3.65
N PHE A 96 11.96 -2.14 4.92
CA PHE A 96 12.73 -1.41 5.92
C PHE A 96 13.07 -2.36 7.07
N THR A 97 14.35 -2.51 7.36
CA THR A 97 14.85 -3.38 8.44
C THR A 97 15.53 -2.54 9.51
N GLN A 98 15.19 -2.79 10.77
CA GLN A 98 15.77 -2.17 11.96
C GLN A 98 16.42 -3.24 12.85
N VAL A 99 17.59 -2.92 13.41
CA VAL A 99 18.28 -3.72 14.41
C VAL A 99 18.25 -2.93 15.72
N ILE A 100 17.59 -3.49 16.71
CA ILE A 100 17.27 -2.86 17.99
C ILE A 100 17.97 -3.66 19.10
N ALA A 101 18.92 -3.05 19.80
CA ALA A 101 19.52 -3.64 20.99
C ALA A 101 18.53 -3.58 22.16
N LEU A 102 18.26 -4.73 22.76
CA LEU A 102 17.31 -4.88 23.87
C LEU A 102 18.00 -4.81 25.23
N ALA A 103 19.24 -5.30 25.31
CA ALA A 103 20.08 -5.24 26.51
C ALA A 103 21.56 -5.40 26.15
N ASP A 104 22.45 -4.77 26.92
CA ASP A 104 23.91 -4.85 26.78
C ASP A 104 24.53 -6.09 27.48
N HIS A 105 23.71 -7.12 27.65
CA HIS A 105 24.10 -8.44 28.13
C HIS A 105 23.20 -9.53 27.51
N PRO A 106 23.57 -10.81 27.64
CA PRO A 106 22.67 -11.89 27.25
C PRO A 106 21.40 -11.94 28.10
N ILE A 107 20.24 -12.10 27.45
CA ILE A 107 18.92 -12.24 28.08
C ILE A 107 18.48 -13.71 28.12
N ARG A 108 17.47 -14.05 28.92
CA ARG A 108 16.92 -15.41 28.92
C ARG A 108 16.03 -15.64 27.71
N ASP A 109 15.11 -14.71 27.43
CA ASP A 109 14.15 -14.85 26.32
C ASP A 109 13.42 -13.54 26.00
N ILE A 110 12.76 -13.49 24.84
CA ILE A 110 11.73 -12.50 24.50
C ILE A 110 10.38 -13.19 24.64
N THR A 111 9.55 -12.72 25.56
CA THR A 111 8.27 -13.37 25.90
C THR A 111 7.07 -12.79 25.16
N GLY A 112 7.24 -11.67 24.45
CA GLY A 112 6.15 -10.98 23.76
C GLY A 112 6.65 -9.79 22.94
N LEU A 113 5.83 -9.38 21.96
CA LEU A 113 6.10 -8.24 21.10
C LEU A 113 4.85 -7.36 21.02
N TRP A 114 5.09 -6.06 21.05
CA TRP A 114 4.07 -5.04 20.87
C TRP A 114 4.45 -4.15 19.69
N VAL A 115 3.49 -3.90 18.80
CA VAL A 115 3.66 -3.05 17.62
C VAL A 115 2.57 -1.99 17.64
N ASN A 116 2.95 -0.72 17.53
CA ASN A 116 2.02 0.43 17.55
C ASN A 116 1.09 0.47 18.77
N GLY A 117 1.55 -0.04 19.91
CA GLY A 117 0.79 -0.09 21.16
C GLY A 117 -0.13 -1.30 21.30
N GLU A 118 -0.15 -2.22 20.34
CA GLU A 118 -0.96 -3.45 20.37
C GLU A 118 -0.08 -4.70 20.52
N PRO A 119 -0.51 -5.71 21.28
CA PRO A 119 0.21 -6.97 21.38
C PRO A 119 0.05 -7.76 20.07
N VAL A 120 1.12 -8.37 19.59
CA VAL A 120 1.11 -9.15 18.34
C VAL A 120 1.62 -10.56 18.57
N THR A 121 1.24 -11.47 17.67
CA THR A 121 1.66 -12.86 17.69
C THR A 121 2.86 -13.06 16.77
N VAL A 122 3.82 -13.88 17.20
CA VAL A 122 4.92 -14.33 16.33
C VAL A 122 4.62 -15.75 15.87
N ASP A 123 4.47 -15.95 14.56
CA ASP A 123 4.24 -17.27 13.98
C ASP A 123 5.56 -18.04 13.85
N MET A 124 5.88 -18.79 14.91
CA MET A 124 7.11 -19.57 15.00
C MET A 124 7.21 -20.70 13.96
N ASN A 125 6.13 -21.00 13.23
CA ASN A 125 6.13 -22.00 12.16
C ASN A 125 6.36 -21.41 10.77
N ASP A 126 6.34 -20.08 10.64
CA ASP A 126 6.47 -19.34 9.40
C ASP A 126 7.78 -18.53 9.41
N GLU A 127 8.89 -19.25 9.32
CA GLU A 127 10.23 -18.65 9.28
C GLU A 127 10.64 -18.32 7.85
N GLU A 128 10.84 -17.03 7.60
CA GLU A 128 11.37 -16.48 6.36
C GLU A 128 12.83 -16.00 6.52
N PRO A 129 13.56 -15.70 5.43
CA PRO A 129 14.92 -15.18 5.51
C PRO A 129 15.06 -13.95 6.43
N MET A 130 14.01 -13.12 6.52
CA MET A 130 13.97 -11.90 7.32
C MET A 130 13.42 -12.09 8.76
N GLY A 131 13.04 -13.31 9.14
CA GLY A 131 12.54 -13.68 10.46
C GLY A 131 11.19 -14.38 10.43
N TYR A 132 10.60 -14.55 11.61
CA TYR A 132 9.27 -15.11 11.80
C TYR A 132 8.18 -14.09 11.45
N ALA A 133 7.13 -14.54 10.78
CA ALA A 133 6.00 -13.70 10.38
C ALA A 133 5.17 -13.20 11.58
N ILE A 134 4.57 -12.01 11.44
CA ILE A 134 3.61 -11.44 12.39
C ILE A 134 2.22 -11.46 11.74
N PRO A 135 1.36 -12.44 12.05
CA PRO A 135 0.10 -12.68 11.33
C PRO A 135 -0.84 -11.48 11.26
N GLU A 136 -0.85 -10.62 12.28
CA GLU A 136 -1.68 -9.41 12.34
C GLU A 136 -1.35 -8.41 11.22
N TYR A 137 -0.17 -8.53 10.61
CA TYR A 137 0.28 -7.71 9.47
C TYR A 137 0.22 -8.47 8.13
N ARG A 138 -0.51 -9.60 8.03
CA ARG A 138 -0.82 -10.25 6.76
C ARG A 138 -1.90 -9.45 6.02
N TYR A 139 -1.51 -8.80 4.93
CA TYR A 139 -2.38 -7.89 4.18
C TYR A 139 -2.03 -7.86 2.69
N GLY A 140 -3.06 -7.85 1.84
CA GLY A 140 -2.91 -7.77 0.39
C GLY A 140 -2.49 -9.09 -0.27
N SER A 141 -2.17 -9.04 -1.57
CA SER A 141 -1.76 -10.21 -2.35
C SER A 141 -0.32 -10.68 -2.11
N SER A 142 0.48 -9.88 -1.38
CA SER A 142 1.87 -10.19 -1.02
C SER A 142 2.02 -11.10 0.21
N GLY A 143 0.95 -11.34 0.96
CA GLY A 143 1.00 -12.15 2.18
C GLY A 143 1.37 -11.33 3.41
N ASN A 144 2.41 -11.76 4.13
CA ASN A 144 2.88 -11.11 5.35
C ASN A 144 3.63 -9.80 5.06
N ASN A 145 3.51 -8.79 5.94
CA ASN A 145 4.18 -7.48 5.76
C ASN A 145 5.10 -7.09 6.93
N MET A 146 5.22 -7.91 7.98
CA MET A 146 6.14 -7.66 9.08
C MET A 146 6.73 -8.95 9.65
N TRP A 147 8.04 -8.94 9.90
CA TRP A 147 8.77 -10.09 10.43
C TRP A 147 9.71 -9.69 11.54
N ILE A 148 9.97 -10.61 12.45
CA ILE A 148 10.92 -10.45 13.55
C ILE A 148 11.88 -11.63 13.64
N ARG A 149 13.17 -11.35 13.86
CA ARG A 149 14.16 -12.31 14.35
C ARG A 149 14.83 -11.70 15.57
N TRP A 150 15.29 -12.50 16.51
CA TRP A 150 16.04 -11.99 17.65
C TRP A 150 17.20 -12.90 18.00
N TYR A 151 18.13 -12.32 18.76
CA TYR A 151 19.30 -12.97 19.29
C TYR A 151 19.40 -12.64 20.77
N ASP A 152 19.67 -13.67 21.58
CA ASP A 152 19.69 -13.59 23.04
C ASP A 152 20.99 -12.99 23.60
N GLY A 153 21.96 -12.65 22.77
CA GLY A 153 23.28 -12.12 23.15
C GLY A 153 24.39 -13.18 23.22
N THR A 154 24.08 -14.47 23.02
CA THR A 154 25.08 -15.56 23.03
C THR A 154 25.67 -15.89 21.66
N GLN A 155 25.13 -15.30 20.59
CA GLN A 155 25.50 -15.56 19.20
C GLN A 155 27.00 -15.34 18.92
N THR A 156 27.55 -16.21 18.07
CA THR A 156 28.98 -16.24 17.70
C THR A 156 29.25 -15.90 16.24
N ALA A 157 28.21 -15.76 15.43
CA ALA A 157 28.26 -15.41 14.01
C ALA A 157 27.27 -14.25 13.73
N PRO A 158 27.54 -13.39 12.73
CA PRO A 158 26.60 -12.33 12.36
C PRO A 158 25.35 -12.92 11.70
N ASP A 159 24.23 -12.19 11.77
CA ASP A 159 23.01 -12.58 11.05
C ASP A 159 23.26 -12.60 9.52
N PRO A 160 23.01 -13.73 8.84
CA PRO A 160 23.32 -13.88 7.43
C PRO A 160 22.43 -13.01 6.52
N PHE A 161 21.21 -12.70 6.95
CA PHE A 161 20.28 -11.85 6.21
C PHE A 161 20.70 -10.38 6.26
N LEU A 162 21.18 -9.89 7.42
CA LEU A 162 21.73 -8.54 7.54
C LEU A 162 23.00 -8.35 6.69
N VAL A 163 23.94 -9.29 6.75
CA VAL A 163 25.20 -9.20 6.01
C VAL A 163 25.00 -9.39 4.51
N GLY A 164 24.13 -10.33 4.11
CA GLY A 164 23.94 -10.69 2.71
C GLY A 164 22.94 -9.82 1.96
N THR A 165 21.78 -9.53 2.56
CA THR A 165 20.63 -8.97 1.85
C THR A 165 20.36 -7.51 2.20
N VAL A 166 20.40 -7.15 3.49
CA VAL A 166 20.05 -5.80 3.98
C VAL A 166 21.21 -4.81 3.81
N SER A 167 22.46 -5.29 3.89
CA SER A 167 23.68 -4.48 3.73
C SER A 167 23.74 -3.76 2.38
N SER A 168 24.13 -2.49 2.38
CA SER A 168 24.31 -1.67 1.17
C SER A 168 25.64 -0.90 1.19
N ALA A 169 26.09 -0.38 0.05
CA ALA A 169 27.32 0.42 -0.02
C ALA A 169 27.24 1.68 0.85
N GLN A 170 26.05 2.30 0.94
CA GLN A 170 25.79 3.49 1.74
C GLN A 170 25.63 3.17 3.24
N ARG A 171 25.11 1.98 3.57
CA ARG A 171 24.93 1.50 4.96
C ARG A 171 25.45 0.07 5.11
N PRO A 172 26.78 -0.13 5.15
CA PRO A 172 27.34 -1.48 5.21
C PRO A 172 27.10 -2.14 6.56
N TYR A 173 26.65 -3.40 6.54
CA TYR A 173 26.62 -4.28 7.71
C TYR A 173 27.73 -5.32 7.58
N SER A 174 28.86 -5.10 8.23
CA SER A 174 30.04 -5.98 8.11
C SER A 174 29.86 -7.30 8.85
N ASN A 175 30.54 -8.34 8.40
CA ASN A 175 30.63 -9.65 9.08
C ASN A 175 31.19 -9.62 10.53
N ARG A 176 31.78 -8.49 10.96
CA ARG A 176 32.25 -8.27 12.33
C ARG A 176 31.14 -7.80 13.29
N ARG A 177 29.97 -7.39 12.78
CA ARG A 177 28.84 -6.90 13.59
C ARG A 177 27.98 -8.07 14.11
N ILE A 178 28.59 -8.88 14.97
CA ILE A 178 27.97 -10.09 15.56
C ILE A 178 27.01 -9.72 16.70
N GLY A 179 27.29 -8.63 17.41
CA GLY A 179 26.54 -8.26 18.61
C GLY A 179 26.78 -9.20 19.80
N LYS A 180 27.87 -9.98 19.82
CA LYS A 180 28.16 -10.93 20.91
C LYS A 180 28.14 -10.20 22.26
N GLY A 181 27.37 -10.69 23.22
CA GLY A 181 27.16 -10.07 24.52
C GLY A 181 26.04 -9.03 24.56
N VAL A 182 25.33 -8.79 23.44
CA VAL A 182 24.20 -7.86 23.33
C VAL A 182 23.01 -8.62 22.78
N ALA A 183 21.90 -8.62 23.50
CA ALA A 183 20.63 -9.13 23.01
C ALA A 183 20.02 -8.12 22.05
N TYR A 184 19.55 -8.55 20.87
CA TYR A 184 18.98 -7.64 19.88
C TYR A 184 17.86 -8.29 19.06
N ALA A 185 16.91 -7.48 18.62
CA ALA A 185 15.88 -7.86 17.66
C ALA A 185 16.15 -7.22 16.29
N ILE A 186 15.83 -7.95 15.24
CA ILE A 186 15.79 -7.52 13.84
C ILE A 186 14.31 -7.50 13.46
N VAL A 187 13.78 -6.32 13.17
CA VAL A 187 12.40 -6.18 12.68
C VAL A 187 12.44 -5.69 11.25
N THR A 188 11.75 -6.39 10.36
CA THR A 188 11.60 -6.02 8.96
C THR A 188 10.14 -5.71 8.68
N SER A 189 9.86 -4.55 8.09
CA SER A 189 8.52 -4.13 7.66
C SER A 189 8.52 -3.84 6.17
N GLN A 190 7.56 -4.39 5.44
CA GLN A 190 7.32 -4.05 4.05
C GLN A 190 6.43 -2.81 3.99
N TYR A 191 6.79 -1.83 3.17
CA TYR A 191 5.99 -0.64 2.96
C TYR A 191 4.58 -1.02 2.48
N GLN A 192 3.58 -0.64 3.27
CA GLN A 192 2.17 -0.78 2.95
C GLN A 192 1.41 0.41 3.53
N ALA A 193 0.88 1.28 2.67
CA ALA A 193 0.30 2.56 3.09
C ALA A 193 -0.97 2.41 3.93
N GLU A 194 -1.68 1.28 3.78
CA GLU A 194 -2.89 0.96 4.56
C GLU A 194 -2.56 0.46 5.97
N LEU A 195 -1.36 -0.12 6.17
CA LEU A 195 -0.90 -0.64 7.47
C LEU A 195 -0.03 0.38 8.23
N PHE A 196 0.77 1.17 7.51
CA PHE A 196 1.80 2.02 8.08
C PHE A 196 1.63 3.48 7.64
N THR A 197 1.11 4.32 8.53
CA THR A 197 1.05 5.79 8.35
C THR A 197 2.38 6.48 8.72
N GLY A 198 3.31 5.74 9.33
CA GLY A 198 4.65 6.14 9.71
C GLY A 198 5.52 4.92 10.03
N PHE A 199 6.71 5.12 10.60
CA PHE A 199 7.52 3.99 11.09
C PHE A 199 6.82 3.32 12.27
N PRO A 200 6.72 1.98 12.31
CA PRO A 200 6.12 1.29 13.43
C PRO A 200 6.91 1.51 14.72
N SER A 201 6.21 1.61 15.85
CA SER A 201 6.84 1.62 17.17
C SER A 201 6.87 0.22 17.76
N PHE A 202 8.00 -0.19 18.33
CA PHE A 202 8.18 -1.52 18.91
C PHE A 202 8.41 -1.45 20.41
N ARG A 203 7.85 -2.42 21.13
CA ARG A 203 8.12 -2.72 22.53
C ARG A 203 8.26 -4.23 22.70
N PHE A 204 9.32 -4.67 23.35
CA PHE A 204 9.67 -6.08 23.50
C PHE A 204 9.47 -6.46 24.96
N GLU A 205 8.65 -7.47 25.24
CA GLU A 205 8.63 -8.10 26.55
C GLU A 205 9.82 -9.03 26.66
N VAL A 206 10.68 -8.78 27.64
CA VAL A 206 11.96 -9.47 27.79
C VAL A 206 11.99 -10.12 29.16
N GLN A 207 12.40 -11.38 29.20
CA GLN A 207 13.02 -11.91 30.40
C GLN A 207 14.50 -11.57 30.38
N GLY A 208 14.93 -10.78 31.35
CA GLY A 208 16.28 -10.28 31.53
C GLY A 208 17.37 -11.33 31.76
N ARG A 209 18.45 -10.89 32.39
CA ARG A 209 19.66 -11.70 32.58
C ARG A 209 19.40 -12.95 33.45
N LYS A 210 20.10 -14.03 33.14
CA LYS A 210 20.31 -15.16 34.07
C LYS A 210 21.17 -14.72 35.26
N LEU A 211 20.71 -14.92 36.48
CA LEU A 211 21.35 -14.44 37.71
C LEU A 211 21.84 -15.59 38.59
N TYR A 212 22.92 -15.31 39.34
CA TYR A 212 23.44 -16.26 40.31
C TYR A 212 22.57 -16.25 41.57
N ASP A 213 21.83 -17.33 41.77
CA ASP A 213 21.11 -17.61 43.02
C ASP A 213 21.96 -18.44 43.98
N VAL A 214 22.43 -17.81 45.06
CA VAL A 214 23.25 -18.46 46.10
C VAL A 214 22.51 -19.56 46.86
N SER A 215 21.17 -19.48 46.96
CA SER A 215 20.36 -20.54 47.57
C SER A 215 20.39 -21.85 46.78
N LYS A 216 20.83 -21.79 45.52
CA LYS A 216 21.01 -22.94 44.62
C LYS A 216 22.46 -23.36 44.43
N ASP A 217 23.40 -22.84 45.22
CA ASP A 217 24.82 -23.21 45.11
C ASP A 217 25.26 -24.07 46.31
N SER A 218 25.38 -25.37 46.08
CA SER A 218 25.86 -26.34 47.07
C SER A 218 27.30 -26.12 47.53
N THR A 219 28.10 -25.32 46.83
CA THR A 219 29.47 -24.96 47.25
C THR A 219 29.52 -23.67 48.08
N ALA A 220 28.44 -22.88 48.09
CA ALA A 220 28.36 -21.62 48.83
C ALA A 220 27.42 -21.69 50.05
N GLY A 221 26.78 -22.83 50.33
CA GLY A 221 25.87 -23.04 51.47
C GLY A 221 24.40 -23.21 51.10
N GLY A 222 24.06 -23.13 49.81
CA GLY A 222 22.73 -23.45 49.27
C GLY A 222 22.57 -24.92 48.86
N ILE A 223 21.53 -25.21 48.07
CA ILE A 223 21.22 -26.54 47.56
C ILE A 223 20.91 -26.45 46.06
N GLY A 224 21.86 -26.91 45.23
CA GLY A 224 21.66 -26.96 43.78
C GLY A 224 22.96 -26.96 42.98
N THR A 225 22.82 -26.70 41.68
CA THR A 225 23.88 -26.80 40.67
C THR A 225 24.53 -25.47 40.30
N HIS A 226 24.05 -24.33 40.82
CA HIS A 226 24.62 -23.03 40.50
C HIS A 226 26.06 -22.93 41.01
N ARG A 227 26.93 -22.24 40.29
CA ARG A 227 28.31 -21.95 40.70
C ARG A 227 28.63 -20.49 40.40
N LEU A 228 29.11 -19.75 41.40
CA LEU A 228 29.46 -18.33 41.23
C LEU A 228 30.51 -18.10 40.13
N SER A 229 31.45 -19.03 39.93
CA SER A 229 32.48 -18.90 38.90
C SER A 229 32.03 -19.31 37.49
N ASP A 230 30.82 -19.86 37.33
CA ASP A 230 30.33 -20.38 36.05
C ASP A 230 28.94 -19.82 35.70
N PRO A 231 28.88 -18.71 34.95
CA PRO A 231 27.63 -18.09 34.51
C PRO A 231 26.71 -18.99 33.68
N ALA A 232 27.21 -20.09 33.09
CA ALA A 232 26.36 -21.01 32.35
C ALA A 232 25.40 -21.80 33.26
N THR A 233 25.71 -21.88 34.56
CA THR A 233 24.88 -22.57 35.55
C THR A 233 23.75 -21.71 36.13
N TRP A 234 23.74 -20.40 35.83
CA TRP A 234 22.80 -19.43 36.40
C TRP A 234 21.46 -19.46 35.68
N GLY A 235 20.41 -18.96 36.33
CA GLY A 235 19.06 -18.86 35.77
C GLY A 235 17.95 -19.45 36.64
N GLY A 236 16.73 -19.44 36.10
CA GLY A 236 15.55 -20.07 36.68
C GLY A 236 14.65 -19.06 37.39
N ASP A 237 13.88 -19.50 38.39
CA ASP A 237 12.97 -18.62 39.15
C ASP A 237 13.72 -17.49 39.89
N GLY A 238 14.98 -17.72 40.27
CA GLY A 238 15.82 -16.72 40.93
C GLY A 238 16.04 -15.45 40.11
N ASP A 239 15.88 -15.50 38.79
CA ASP A 239 16.07 -14.34 37.91
C ASP A 239 15.07 -13.21 38.20
N ASP A 240 13.90 -13.55 38.72
CA ASP A 240 12.82 -12.62 39.04
C ASP A 240 12.80 -12.20 40.52
N LEU A 241 13.52 -12.90 41.41
CA LEU A 241 13.46 -12.66 42.85
C LEU A 241 14.24 -11.40 43.24
N LEU A 242 13.57 -10.49 43.96
CA LEU A 242 14.16 -9.22 44.43
C LEU A 242 15.53 -9.42 45.10
N ALA A 243 15.61 -10.33 46.08
CA ALA A 243 16.85 -10.53 46.82
C ALA A 243 17.99 -11.06 45.93
N VAL A 244 17.70 -11.89 44.93
CA VAL A 244 18.72 -12.40 43.98
C VAL A 244 19.21 -11.28 43.07
N GLN A 245 18.31 -10.40 42.61
CA GLN A 245 18.65 -9.24 41.79
C GLN A 245 19.58 -8.29 42.53
N VAL A 246 19.24 -7.91 43.77
CA VAL A 246 20.10 -7.06 44.61
C VAL A 246 21.43 -7.75 44.91
N TYR A 247 21.43 -9.05 45.22
CA TYR A 247 22.66 -9.81 45.48
C TYR A 247 23.64 -9.75 44.30
N ASN A 248 23.13 -9.89 43.06
CA ASN A 248 23.96 -9.85 41.85
C ASN A 248 24.47 -8.43 41.54
N LEU A 249 23.68 -7.38 41.84
CA LEU A 249 24.15 -5.99 41.73
C LEU A 249 25.29 -5.69 42.72
N LEU A 250 25.20 -6.22 43.94
CA LEU A 250 26.27 -6.11 44.93
C LEU A 250 27.51 -6.91 44.56
N LEU A 251 27.36 -8.09 43.94
CA LEU A 251 28.49 -8.85 43.39
C LEU A 251 29.18 -8.17 42.21
N GLY A 252 28.47 -7.30 41.50
CA GLY A 252 28.93 -6.68 40.26
C GLY A 252 28.61 -7.54 39.04
N ILE A 253 27.98 -6.93 38.05
CA ILE A 253 27.60 -7.57 36.79
C ILE A 253 28.77 -7.47 35.82
N ASN A 254 29.28 -8.64 35.41
CA ASN A 254 30.32 -8.75 34.40
C ASN A 254 29.74 -9.36 33.11
N VAL A 255 30.15 -8.82 31.97
CA VAL A 255 29.83 -9.32 30.63
C VAL A 255 31.15 -9.58 29.91
N GLN A 256 31.35 -10.80 29.42
CA GLN A 256 32.60 -11.19 28.73
C GLN A 256 33.86 -10.87 29.54
N SER A 257 33.85 -11.18 30.84
CA SER A 257 34.96 -10.91 31.77
C SER A 257 35.31 -9.42 31.95
N THR A 258 34.43 -8.52 31.52
CA THR A 258 34.56 -7.07 31.73
C THR A 258 33.43 -6.61 32.65
N TRP A 259 33.76 -5.77 33.63
CA TRP A 259 32.77 -5.16 34.51
C TRP A 259 31.84 -4.22 33.71
N LEU A 260 30.54 -4.36 33.92
CA LEU A 260 29.51 -3.55 33.27
C LEU A 260 28.82 -2.60 34.26
N TYR A 261 28.36 -3.11 35.41
CA TYR A 261 27.59 -2.34 36.39
C TYR A 261 27.64 -3.00 37.79
N GLY A 262 27.24 -2.28 38.84
CA GLY A 262 27.25 -2.78 40.23
C GLY A 262 28.59 -2.60 40.95
N ILE A 263 28.75 -3.14 42.16
CA ILE A 263 29.97 -2.89 42.96
C ILE A 263 31.18 -3.63 42.35
N GLN A 264 32.32 -2.96 42.23
CA GLN A 264 33.51 -3.50 41.54
C GLN A 264 34.38 -4.44 42.38
N SER A 265 34.30 -4.40 43.71
CA SER A 265 35.28 -5.07 44.59
C SER A 265 34.68 -5.60 45.89
N ILE A 266 33.49 -6.21 45.83
CA ILE A 266 32.95 -6.94 46.98
C ILE A 266 33.58 -8.34 47.05
N THR A 267 33.85 -8.82 48.26
CA THR A 267 34.23 -10.21 48.50
C THR A 267 33.02 -10.96 49.06
N THR A 268 32.87 -12.24 48.71
CA THR A 268 31.71 -13.04 49.14
C THR A 268 31.47 -13.09 50.66
N PRO A 269 32.49 -13.04 51.55
CA PRO A 269 32.23 -13.00 53.00
C PRO A 269 31.50 -11.73 53.48
N ARG A 270 31.51 -10.65 52.68
CA ARG A 270 30.74 -9.42 52.95
C ARG A 270 29.25 -9.57 52.62
N LEU A 271 28.84 -10.70 52.07
CA LEU A 271 27.46 -11.06 51.78
C LEU A 271 27.15 -12.38 52.50
N PRO A 272 26.75 -12.36 53.78
CA PRO A 272 26.64 -13.57 54.60
C PRO A 272 25.63 -14.54 54.01
N THR A 273 26.11 -15.68 53.50
CA THR A 273 25.28 -16.57 52.68
C THR A 273 24.01 -17.04 53.37
N ALA A 274 24.08 -17.44 54.64
CA ALA A 274 22.91 -17.95 55.38
C ALA A 274 21.79 -16.89 55.49
N ASP A 275 22.18 -15.63 55.69
CA ASP A 275 21.26 -14.49 55.78
C ASP A 275 20.58 -14.24 54.43
N TRP A 276 21.37 -14.14 53.36
CA TRP A 276 20.85 -13.97 52.00
C TRP A 276 19.94 -15.11 51.55
N ILE A 277 20.29 -16.37 51.84
CA ILE A 277 19.45 -17.53 51.53
C ILE A 277 18.08 -17.44 52.22
N ALA A 278 18.03 -17.01 53.48
CA ALA A 278 16.77 -16.86 54.21
C ALA A 278 15.85 -15.83 53.51
N GLN A 279 16.41 -14.71 53.08
CA GLN A 279 15.66 -13.63 52.43
C GLN A 279 15.26 -13.96 50.98
N ILE A 280 16.09 -14.72 50.26
CA ILE A 280 15.74 -15.29 48.94
C ILE A 280 14.54 -16.22 49.09
N ASN A 281 14.51 -17.05 50.14
CA ASN A 281 13.39 -17.95 50.40
C ASN A 281 12.10 -17.20 50.75
N LYS A 282 12.18 -16.06 51.45
CA LYS A 282 11.03 -15.14 51.62
C LYS A 282 10.50 -14.63 50.28
N CYS A 283 11.39 -14.22 49.36
CA CYS A 283 10.95 -13.79 48.02
C CYS A 283 10.27 -14.92 47.23
N ARG A 284 10.77 -16.16 47.38
CA ARG A 284 10.29 -17.37 46.69
C ARG A 284 8.99 -17.94 47.27
N GLN A 285 8.66 -17.62 48.51
CA GLN A 285 7.48 -18.13 49.20
C GLN A 285 6.22 -17.94 48.33
N GLN A 286 5.40 -18.98 48.24
CA GLN A 286 4.19 -18.95 47.45
C GLN A 286 3.08 -18.25 48.24
N VAL A 287 2.46 -17.24 47.64
CA VAL A 287 1.33 -16.50 48.20
C VAL A 287 0.15 -16.56 47.24
N GLN A 288 -1.06 -16.37 47.76
CA GLN A 288 -2.25 -16.30 46.94
C GLN A 288 -2.26 -14.99 46.14
N GLY A 289 -2.24 -15.11 44.81
CA GLY A 289 -2.44 -14.03 43.85
C GLY A 289 -3.79 -14.12 43.13
N PRO A 290 -4.06 -13.18 42.21
CA PRO A 290 -5.32 -13.11 41.46
C PRO A 290 -5.51 -14.29 40.50
N ASP A 291 -4.42 -14.82 39.94
CA ASP A 291 -4.44 -15.90 38.93
C ASP A 291 -3.97 -17.26 39.52
N GLY A 292 -3.82 -17.37 40.85
CA GLY A 292 -3.34 -18.57 41.53
C GLY A 292 -2.21 -18.32 42.52
N LEU A 293 -1.48 -19.36 42.90
CA LEU A 293 -0.27 -19.22 43.72
C LEU A 293 0.85 -18.58 42.89
N GLU A 294 1.55 -17.63 43.49
CA GLU A 294 2.65 -16.92 42.86
C GLU A 294 3.77 -16.62 43.88
N PRO A 295 5.04 -16.43 43.46
CA PRO A 295 6.11 -16.00 44.37
C PRO A 295 5.78 -14.65 45.02
N GLN A 296 6.19 -14.45 46.26
CA GLN A 296 5.80 -13.29 47.07
C GLN A 296 6.36 -11.96 46.55
N PHE A 297 7.67 -11.91 46.29
CA PHE A 297 8.38 -10.69 45.90
C PHE A 297 9.20 -10.93 44.64
N VAL A 298 8.69 -10.42 43.51
CA VAL A 298 9.43 -10.38 42.24
C VAL A 298 9.56 -8.96 41.75
N THR A 299 10.64 -8.70 41.03
CA THR A 299 10.90 -7.40 40.40
C THR A 299 11.41 -7.60 38.99
N GLY A 300 11.22 -6.61 38.13
CA GLY A 300 11.75 -6.61 36.78
C GLY A 300 11.75 -5.20 36.20
N GLY A 301 12.81 -4.86 35.50
CA GLY A 301 13.05 -3.49 35.04
C GLY A 301 14.25 -3.37 34.12
N GLU A 302 14.27 -2.31 33.33
CA GLU A 302 15.45 -1.87 32.59
C GLU A 302 16.20 -0.83 33.43
N ILE A 303 17.49 -1.09 33.66
CA ILE A 303 18.44 -0.25 34.40
C ILE A 303 19.42 0.33 33.38
N THR A 304 19.68 1.63 33.46
CA THR A 304 20.70 2.26 32.62
C THR A 304 22.03 2.29 33.38
N VAL A 305 23.16 2.10 32.69
CA VAL A 305 24.47 1.94 33.35
C VAL A 305 25.00 3.25 33.95
N ASP A 306 24.43 4.39 33.57
CA ASP A 306 24.67 5.72 34.13
C ASP A 306 23.82 6.03 35.38
N ASP A 307 22.83 5.18 35.70
CA ASP A 307 22.11 5.25 36.97
C ASP A 307 23.06 5.04 38.16
N THR A 308 22.77 5.67 39.31
CA THR A 308 23.53 5.36 40.52
C THR A 308 23.07 4.02 41.10
N ILE A 309 24.04 3.19 41.52
CA ILE A 309 23.75 1.84 42.04
C ILE A 309 22.83 1.92 43.27
N GLY A 310 22.99 2.94 44.12
CA GLY A 310 22.16 3.15 45.29
C GLY A 310 20.70 3.39 44.93
N ASP A 311 20.43 4.28 43.96
CA ASP A 311 19.07 4.60 43.51
C ASP A 311 18.37 3.38 42.87
N VAL A 312 19.11 2.60 42.08
CA VAL A 312 18.60 1.35 41.49
C VAL A 312 18.26 0.33 42.57
N VAL A 313 19.14 0.17 43.57
CA VAL A 313 18.89 -0.72 44.70
C VAL A 313 17.66 -0.24 45.48
N ASP A 314 17.56 1.05 45.81
CA ASP A 314 16.40 1.60 46.53
C ASP A 314 15.09 1.39 45.75
N THR A 315 15.13 1.55 44.42
CA THR A 315 13.99 1.29 43.53
C THR A 315 13.58 -0.19 43.54
N LEU A 316 14.55 -1.12 43.47
CA LEU A 316 14.31 -2.55 43.64
C LEU A 316 13.69 -2.87 45.01
N LEU A 317 14.22 -2.31 46.09
CA LEU A 317 13.76 -2.58 47.45
C LEU A 317 12.28 -2.21 47.66
N THR A 318 11.72 -1.27 46.87
CA THR A 318 10.28 -0.97 46.88
C THR A 318 9.42 -2.20 46.57
N GLY A 319 9.92 -3.12 45.73
CA GLY A 319 9.23 -4.34 45.32
C GLY A 319 9.06 -5.40 46.42
N GLY A 320 9.63 -5.18 47.60
CA GLY A 320 9.51 -6.10 48.73
C GLY A 320 9.35 -5.41 50.08
N ASN A 321 9.01 -4.11 50.12
CA ASN A 321 9.12 -3.28 51.34
C ASN A 321 10.45 -3.52 52.07
N ALA A 322 11.51 -3.66 51.28
CA ALA A 322 12.78 -4.21 51.73
C ALA A 322 13.73 -3.11 52.19
N ARG A 323 14.77 -3.53 52.93
CA ARG A 323 15.84 -2.66 53.42
C ARG A 323 17.17 -3.33 53.17
N LEU A 324 18.13 -2.57 52.64
CA LEU A 324 19.53 -2.99 52.61
C LEU A 324 20.25 -2.36 53.80
N VAL A 325 20.97 -3.18 54.53
CA VAL A 325 21.75 -2.79 55.71
C VAL A 325 23.20 -3.06 55.45
N GLU A 326 24.05 -2.07 55.72
CA GLU A 326 25.49 -2.22 55.78
C GLU A 326 25.94 -2.08 57.24
N SER A 327 26.63 -3.10 57.76
CA SER A 327 27.20 -3.10 59.10
C SER A 327 28.59 -3.71 59.05
N ALA A 328 29.59 -2.97 59.54
CA ALA A 328 30.99 -3.38 59.60
C ALA A 328 31.56 -3.94 58.27
N GLY A 329 31.16 -3.36 57.12
CA GLY A 329 31.58 -3.77 55.78
C GLY A 329 30.81 -4.96 55.20
N THR A 330 29.76 -5.42 55.88
CA THR A 330 28.91 -6.56 55.51
C THR A 330 27.52 -6.09 55.14
N TYR A 331 26.96 -6.60 54.05
CA TYR A 331 25.65 -6.23 53.55
C TYR A 331 24.63 -7.35 53.80
N LYS A 332 23.51 -6.98 54.41
CA LYS A 332 22.36 -7.84 54.69
C LYS A 332 21.10 -7.18 54.14
N ILE A 333 20.18 -7.98 53.61
CA ILE A 333 18.87 -7.50 53.15
C ILE A 333 17.80 -7.96 54.14
N ARG A 334 16.76 -7.16 54.33
CA ARG A 334 15.55 -7.55 55.06
C ARG A 334 14.37 -7.32 54.14
N VAL A 335 13.66 -8.38 53.76
CA VAL A 335 12.55 -8.32 52.79
C VAL A 335 11.24 -8.66 53.48
N GLY A 336 10.22 -7.82 53.25
CA GLY A 336 8.87 -8.05 53.74
C GLY A 336 8.78 -8.06 55.26
N GLU A 337 8.12 -9.10 55.78
CA GLU A 337 7.85 -9.25 57.21
C GLU A 337 9.13 -9.21 58.08
N PRO A 338 9.06 -8.65 59.30
CA PRO A 338 10.19 -8.66 60.23
C PRO A 338 10.66 -10.09 60.53
N ASP A 339 11.97 -10.27 60.67
CA ASP A 339 12.55 -11.56 61.07
C ASP A 339 12.18 -11.91 62.53
N PRO A 340 12.23 -13.20 62.91
CA PRO A 340 12.08 -13.61 64.30
C PRO A 340 13.10 -12.89 65.22
N PRO A 341 12.75 -12.62 66.49
CA PRO A 341 13.62 -11.88 67.37
C PRO A 341 14.93 -12.63 67.64
N VAL A 342 16.07 -11.95 67.48
CA VAL A 342 17.42 -12.49 67.74
C VAL A 342 17.76 -12.51 69.23
N GLY A 343 17.02 -11.76 70.04
CA GLY A 343 17.19 -11.68 71.48
C GLY A 343 15.97 -11.08 72.17
N SER A 344 15.98 -11.10 73.50
CA SER A 344 14.97 -10.46 74.32
C SER A 344 15.58 -9.53 75.37
N ILE A 345 14.82 -8.47 75.69
CA ILE A 345 15.16 -7.49 76.72
C ILE A 345 13.98 -7.28 77.67
N ASN A 346 14.29 -6.82 78.88
CA ASN A 346 13.32 -6.37 79.87
C ASN A 346 13.73 -5.00 80.43
N ASP A 347 12.93 -4.41 81.32
CA ASP A 347 13.23 -3.09 81.90
C ASP A 347 14.49 -3.09 82.81
N GLU A 348 14.97 -4.26 83.27
CA GLU A 348 16.10 -4.38 84.21
C GLU A 348 17.46 -4.22 83.54
N VAL A 349 17.55 -4.54 82.24
CA VAL A 349 18.81 -4.44 81.48
C VAL A 349 19.05 -3.04 80.91
N ILE A 350 18.06 -2.15 80.94
CA ILE A 350 18.20 -0.79 80.43
C ILE A 350 18.97 0.05 81.44
N ILE A 351 20.05 0.71 81.00
CA ILE A 351 20.91 1.49 81.90
C ILE A 351 20.14 2.71 82.42
N SER A 352 19.85 2.72 83.72
CA SER A 352 19.01 3.74 84.35
C SER A 352 19.69 5.09 84.57
N THR A 353 21.03 5.13 84.56
CA THR A 353 21.82 6.37 84.69
C THR A 353 21.98 7.13 83.37
N GLU A 354 21.47 6.55 82.27
CA GLU A 354 21.60 7.08 80.93
C GLU A 354 20.28 7.69 80.42
N GLU A 355 20.39 8.58 79.44
CA GLU A 355 19.22 9.20 78.82
C GLU A 355 18.40 8.18 78.01
N GLN A 356 17.07 8.31 78.09
CA GLN A 356 16.13 7.50 77.32
C GLN A 356 15.13 8.43 76.63
N SER A 357 14.81 8.14 75.37
CA SER A 357 13.80 8.85 74.60
C SER A 357 12.71 7.89 74.15
N PHE A 358 11.45 8.35 74.18
CA PHE A 358 10.31 7.59 73.71
C PHE A 358 9.37 8.50 72.91
N THR A 359 9.12 8.11 71.66
CA THR A 359 8.10 8.70 70.80
C THR A 359 6.91 7.74 70.75
N PRO A 360 5.79 8.03 71.44
CA PRO A 360 4.64 7.11 71.50
C PRO A 360 3.69 7.20 70.31
N PHE A 361 3.60 8.37 69.66
CA PHE A 361 2.68 8.65 68.55
C PHE A 361 3.33 9.63 67.55
N PHE A 362 2.89 9.55 66.30
CA PHE A 362 3.27 10.51 65.26
C PHE A 362 2.48 11.81 65.39
N GLY A 363 3.07 12.92 64.94
CA GLY A 363 2.29 14.14 64.67
C GLY A 363 1.37 13.94 63.46
N LEU A 364 0.27 14.70 63.37
CA LEU A 364 -0.70 14.54 62.27
C LEU A 364 -0.10 14.77 60.87
N SER A 365 0.96 15.59 60.76
CA SER A 365 1.69 15.80 59.50
C SER A 365 2.55 14.60 59.09
N GLU A 366 2.79 13.66 60.00
CA GLU A 366 3.64 12.48 59.81
C GLU A 366 2.81 11.18 59.73
N THR A 367 1.49 11.26 59.93
CA THR A 367 0.57 10.14 59.83
C THR A 367 0.07 9.94 58.40
N VAL A 368 -0.10 8.69 58.00
CA VAL A 368 -0.73 8.28 56.74
C VAL A 368 -1.92 7.38 57.04
N ASN A 369 -3.01 7.52 56.27
CA ASN A 369 -4.21 6.68 56.39
C ASN A 369 -4.79 6.23 55.05
N GLY A 370 -4.21 6.71 53.95
CA GLY A 370 -4.42 6.17 52.62
C GLY A 370 -3.12 6.06 51.85
N ILE A 371 -3.09 5.13 50.90
CA ILE A 371 -1.93 4.89 50.03
C ILE A 371 -2.37 4.68 48.59
N THR A 372 -1.55 5.19 47.67
CA THR A 372 -1.64 4.96 46.22
C THR A 372 -0.28 4.49 45.71
N ALA A 373 -0.29 3.74 44.61
CA ALA A 373 0.94 3.36 43.93
C ALA A 373 0.76 3.46 42.41
N THR A 374 1.86 3.73 41.72
CA THR A 374 1.95 3.63 40.26
C THR A 374 2.89 2.49 39.90
N TYR A 375 2.56 1.74 38.85
CA TYR A 375 3.30 0.55 38.46
C TYR A 375 3.16 0.29 36.95
N PRO A 376 4.10 -0.42 36.34
CA PRO A 376 3.97 -0.84 34.94
C PRO A 376 2.92 -1.94 34.76
N GLU A 377 1.93 -1.75 33.89
CA GLU A 377 0.84 -2.73 33.68
C GLU A 377 1.00 -3.50 32.35
N PRO A 378 1.35 -4.80 32.37
CA PRO A 378 1.48 -5.60 31.16
C PRO A 378 0.20 -5.68 30.33
N LYS A 379 -0.98 -5.68 30.96
CA LYS A 379 -2.28 -5.70 30.26
C LYS A 379 -2.67 -4.36 29.64
N GLU A 380 -1.84 -3.32 29.76
CA GLU A 380 -2.02 -2.00 29.14
C GLU A 380 -0.78 -1.59 28.34
N GLY A 381 -0.09 -2.56 27.73
CA GLY A 381 1.10 -2.31 26.91
C GLY A 381 2.31 -1.86 27.74
N TRP A 382 2.36 -2.26 29.00
CA TRP A 382 3.38 -1.88 29.98
C TRP A 382 3.45 -0.37 30.22
N ASN A 383 2.33 0.35 30.04
CA ASN A 383 2.26 1.75 30.45
C ASN A 383 2.13 1.88 31.97
N THR A 384 2.58 3.01 32.52
CA THR A 384 2.43 3.32 33.94
C THR A 384 0.95 3.49 34.30
N LYS A 385 0.48 2.69 35.27
CA LYS A 385 -0.89 2.66 35.74
C LYS A 385 -0.95 2.91 37.24
N ALA A 386 -2.00 3.58 37.71
CA ALA A 386 -2.29 3.70 39.13
C ALA A 386 -3.03 2.45 39.64
N ALA A 387 -2.55 1.88 40.75
CA ALA A 387 -3.26 0.84 41.48
C ALA A 387 -4.53 1.41 42.16
N PRO A 388 -5.55 0.56 42.42
CA PRO A 388 -6.70 0.97 43.21
C PRO A 388 -6.26 1.59 44.54
N PRO A 389 -6.71 2.81 44.87
CA PRO A 389 -6.29 3.47 46.10
C PRO A 389 -6.80 2.70 47.32
N LEU A 390 -5.93 2.53 48.32
CA LEU A 390 -6.28 1.88 49.58
C LEU A 390 -6.51 2.95 50.64
N TYR A 391 -7.71 2.96 51.22
CA TYR A 391 -8.10 3.83 52.33
C TYR A 391 -8.48 2.97 53.53
N ASN A 392 -8.01 3.34 54.73
CA ASN A 392 -8.39 2.66 55.96
C ASN A 392 -9.30 3.58 56.79
N SER A 393 -10.59 3.25 56.86
CA SER A 393 -11.59 4.05 57.57
C SER A 393 -11.33 4.15 59.08
N THR A 394 -10.71 3.13 59.69
CA THR A 394 -10.32 3.17 61.11
C THR A 394 -9.22 4.21 61.32
N PHE A 395 -8.19 4.23 60.47
CA PHE A 395 -7.13 5.22 60.55
C PHE A 395 -7.64 6.64 60.23
N GLU A 396 -8.56 6.79 59.26
CA GLU A 396 -9.20 8.08 59.00
C GLU A 396 -9.95 8.59 60.24
N ALA A 397 -10.70 7.73 60.93
CA ALA A 397 -11.42 8.10 62.15
C ALA A 397 -10.48 8.52 63.29
N GLU A 398 -9.36 7.80 63.47
CA GLU A 398 -8.29 8.15 64.44
C GLU A 398 -7.66 9.51 64.12
N ASP A 399 -7.52 9.85 62.83
CA ASP A 399 -6.88 11.08 62.36
C ASP A 399 -7.90 12.23 62.13
N GLY A 400 -9.10 12.13 62.71
CA GLY A 400 -10.13 13.18 62.68
C GLY A 400 -10.92 13.27 61.37
N ASN A 401 -11.15 12.13 60.71
CA ASN A 401 -11.82 11.96 59.42
C ASN A 401 -11.16 12.73 58.26
N ARG A 402 -9.83 12.83 58.28
CA ARG A 402 -9.03 13.48 57.24
C ARG A 402 -8.37 12.45 56.35
N ARG A 403 -8.29 12.73 55.04
CA ARG A 403 -7.53 11.91 54.09
C ARG A 403 -6.08 12.36 54.04
N LEU A 404 -5.19 11.48 54.49
CA LEU A 404 -3.74 11.66 54.50
C LEU A 404 -3.14 10.61 53.56
N LEU A 405 -3.17 10.96 52.27
CA LEU A 405 -2.77 10.08 51.17
C LEU A 405 -1.28 10.22 50.87
N THR A 406 -0.58 9.10 50.72
CA THR A 406 0.79 9.05 50.20
C THR A 406 0.85 8.22 48.92
N ALA A 407 1.73 8.60 47.99
CA ALA A 407 1.94 7.91 46.72
C ALA A 407 3.34 7.29 46.65
N ILE A 408 3.41 6.04 46.18
CA ILE A 408 4.66 5.28 46.07
C ILE A 408 4.85 4.80 44.63
N PRO A 409 5.91 5.22 43.92
CA PRO A 409 6.24 4.63 42.63
C PRO A 409 6.82 3.22 42.83
N MET A 410 6.31 2.26 42.08
CA MET A 410 6.74 0.84 42.10
C MET A 410 7.14 0.42 40.68
N ASP A 411 8.14 1.10 40.12
CA ASP A 411 8.48 1.03 38.70
C ASP A 411 9.02 -0.34 38.24
N TYR A 412 9.48 -1.17 39.18
CA TYR A 412 9.95 -2.54 38.91
C TYR A 412 8.96 -3.63 39.31
N VAL A 413 7.72 -3.29 39.69
CA VAL A 413 6.70 -4.26 40.09
C VAL A 413 5.57 -4.27 39.08
N TYR A 414 5.51 -5.29 38.23
CA TYR A 414 4.47 -5.35 37.17
C TYR A 414 3.19 -6.11 37.57
N ARG A 415 3.16 -6.72 38.77
CA ARG A 415 2.04 -7.57 39.21
C ARG A 415 1.07 -6.79 40.09
N PRO A 416 -0.19 -6.59 39.68
CA PRO A 416 -1.15 -5.79 40.44
C PRO A 416 -1.47 -6.38 41.82
N GLY A 417 -1.44 -7.71 41.96
CA GLY A 417 -1.61 -8.38 43.25
C GLY A 417 -0.47 -8.05 44.23
N GLN A 418 0.78 -8.06 43.77
CA GLN A 418 1.95 -7.70 44.59
C GLN A 418 1.91 -6.22 44.98
N VAL A 419 1.57 -5.32 44.06
CA VAL A 419 1.45 -3.87 44.33
C VAL A 419 0.48 -3.62 45.50
N GLN A 420 -0.71 -4.22 45.47
CA GLN A 420 -1.70 -4.04 46.54
C GLN A 420 -1.26 -4.66 47.87
N ARG A 421 -0.56 -5.80 47.86
CA ARG A 421 0.05 -6.38 49.06
C ARG A 421 1.06 -5.43 49.69
N LEU A 422 1.96 -4.87 48.88
CA LEU A 422 2.98 -3.92 49.31
C LEU A 422 2.35 -2.64 49.86
N MET A 423 1.30 -2.12 49.20
CA MET A 423 0.53 -0.97 49.67
C MET A 423 -0.09 -1.20 51.05
N LYS A 424 -0.75 -2.34 51.26
CA LYS A 424 -1.35 -2.69 52.55
C LYS A 424 -0.29 -2.78 53.65
N ALA A 425 0.79 -3.51 53.39
CA ALA A 425 1.88 -3.67 54.35
C ALA A 425 2.57 -2.34 54.67
N ALA A 426 2.81 -1.49 53.66
CA ALA A 426 3.42 -0.18 53.85
C ALA A 426 2.51 0.78 54.65
N LEU A 427 1.19 0.74 54.42
CA LEU A 427 0.22 1.54 55.16
C LEU A 427 0.17 1.12 56.64
N ASN A 428 0.13 -0.20 56.91
CA ASN A 428 0.10 -0.74 58.27
C ASN A 428 1.41 -0.45 59.02
N GLU A 429 2.57 -0.70 58.39
CA GLU A 429 3.87 -0.43 59.01
C GLU A 429 4.04 1.06 59.33
N ALA A 430 3.51 1.96 58.49
CA ALA A 430 3.57 3.39 58.73
C ALA A 430 2.70 3.88 59.91
N ARG A 431 1.85 3.02 60.50
CA ARG A 431 1.15 3.31 61.76
C ARG A 431 1.91 2.85 63.00
N ARG A 432 3.06 2.17 62.84
CA ARG A 432 3.91 1.76 63.97
C ARG A 432 4.72 2.95 64.49
N ALA A 433 4.08 3.73 65.36
CA ALA A 433 4.61 5.02 65.85
C ALA A 433 5.61 4.93 67.00
N ARG A 434 5.64 3.81 67.72
CA ARG A 434 6.45 3.68 68.93
C ARG A 434 7.93 3.58 68.56
N ARG A 435 8.71 4.60 68.92
CA ARG A 435 10.16 4.62 68.76
C ARG A 435 10.87 4.89 70.08
N HIS A 436 11.90 4.11 70.39
CA HIS A 436 12.69 4.23 71.61
C HIS A 436 14.16 4.42 71.30
N THR A 437 14.84 5.26 72.08
CA THR A 437 16.31 5.36 72.08
C THR A 437 16.77 5.21 73.52
N PHE A 438 17.63 4.23 73.80
CA PHE A 438 18.20 4.03 75.14
C PHE A 438 19.51 3.24 75.08
N VAL A 439 20.13 3.05 76.24
CA VAL A 439 21.42 2.38 76.38
C VAL A 439 21.28 1.00 77.01
N LEU A 440 21.91 0.01 76.40
CA LEU A 440 22.02 -1.38 76.85
C LEU A 440 23.48 -1.71 77.24
N PRO A 441 23.71 -2.68 78.14
CA PRO A 441 25.04 -3.10 78.55
C PRO A 441 25.80 -3.82 77.42
N PRO A 442 27.13 -4.03 77.56
CA PRO A 442 27.98 -4.61 76.51
C PRO A 442 27.58 -6.03 76.06
N ALA A 443 26.75 -6.74 76.84
CA ALA A 443 26.20 -8.03 76.45
C ALA A 443 25.34 -7.98 75.17
N TYR A 444 24.83 -6.80 74.81
CA TYR A 444 24.01 -6.56 73.61
C TYR A 444 24.82 -5.98 72.44
N TRP A 445 26.16 -5.99 72.51
CA TRP A 445 27.04 -5.53 71.43
C TRP A 445 26.77 -6.24 70.10
N THR A 446 26.30 -7.49 70.13
CA THR A 446 26.03 -8.28 68.92
C THR A 446 24.78 -7.83 68.15
N LEU A 447 24.01 -6.87 68.66
CA LEU A 447 22.87 -6.31 67.94
C LEU A 447 23.35 -5.48 66.76
N GLU A 448 22.77 -5.73 65.60
CA GLU A 448 23.03 -4.97 64.38
C GLU A 448 21.76 -4.26 63.90
N PRO A 449 21.88 -3.15 63.16
CA PRO A 449 20.73 -2.58 62.47
C PRO A 449 20.03 -3.65 61.59
N GLY A 450 18.70 -3.63 61.60
CA GLY A 450 17.86 -4.62 60.90
C GLY A 450 17.51 -5.85 61.72
N ASP A 451 18.15 -6.07 62.87
CA ASP A 451 17.75 -7.12 63.80
C ASP A 451 16.41 -6.80 64.47
N VAL A 452 15.70 -7.84 64.89
CA VAL A 452 14.47 -7.72 65.67
C VAL A 452 14.73 -8.24 67.07
N ILE A 453 14.24 -7.55 68.09
CA ILE A 453 14.28 -8.01 69.48
C ILE A 453 12.88 -8.06 70.08
N SER A 454 12.69 -8.92 71.06
CA SER A 454 11.45 -8.98 71.85
C SER A 454 11.64 -8.22 73.17
N TRP A 455 10.75 -7.26 73.46
CA TRP A 455 10.81 -6.47 74.68
C TRP A 455 9.57 -6.70 75.54
N THR A 456 9.79 -7.14 76.78
CA THR A 456 8.76 -7.13 77.83
C THR A 456 9.04 -5.99 78.80
N SER A 457 8.12 -5.02 78.87
CA SER A 457 8.26 -3.80 79.66
C SER A 457 7.03 -3.58 80.51
N ALA A 458 7.18 -3.67 81.83
CA ALA A 458 6.11 -3.29 82.74
C ALA A 458 5.86 -1.77 82.68
N ARG A 459 6.93 -0.99 82.49
CA ARG A 459 6.86 0.48 82.37
C ARG A 459 6.03 0.92 81.18
N ASN A 460 6.20 0.28 80.03
CA ASN A 460 5.52 0.66 78.78
C ASN A 460 4.29 -0.21 78.45
N GLY A 461 3.96 -1.20 79.29
CA GLY A 461 2.85 -2.13 79.06
C GLY A 461 3.08 -3.11 77.92
N TYR A 462 4.35 -3.47 77.65
CA TYR A 462 4.74 -4.38 76.57
C TYR A 462 4.88 -5.81 77.08
N VAL A 463 4.31 -6.75 76.33
CA VAL A 463 4.50 -8.19 76.54
C VAL A 463 5.02 -8.76 75.22
N ASN A 464 6.26 -9.26 75.22
CA ASN A 464 6.96 -9.78 74.04
C ASN A 464 6.81 -8.89 72.79
N LYS A 465 6.87 -7.56 72.99
CA LYS A 465 6.68 -6.59 71.91
C LYS A 465 7.88 -6.62 70.98
N LEU A 466 7.65 -6.81 69.69
CA LEU A 466 8.73 -6.81 68.71
C LEU A 466 9.17 -5.39 68.38
N MET A 467 10.48 -5.19 68.40
CA MET A 467 11.14 -3.94 68.07
C MET A 467 12.26 -4.23 67.08
N ARG A 468 12.28 -3.53 65.95
CA ARG A 468 13.40 -3.55 65.02
C ARG A 468 14.47 -2.57 65.49
N VAL A 469 15.71 -3.00 65.47
CA VAL A 469 16.89 -2.17 65.68
C VAL A 469 17.12 -1.36 64.41
N ASP A 470 16.89 -0.06 64.45
CA ASP A 470 17.12 0.82 63.30
C ASP A 470 18.54 1.40 63.29
N GLY A 471 19.15 1.57 64.47
CA GLY A 471 20.48 2.12 64.64
C GLY A 471 21.15 1.59 65.90
N VAL A 472 22.47 1.43 65.83
CA VAL A 472 23.32 0.98 66.94
C VAL A 472 24.55 1.89 67.02
N GLY A 473 24.92 2.31 68.23
CA GLY A 473 26.10 3.14 68.46
C GLY A 473 26.90 2.69 69.69
N ASP A 474 28.18 2.43 69.50
CA ASP A 474 29.08 2.03 70.57
C ASP A 474 29.56 3.23 71.38
N ARG A 475 29.53 3.10 72.71
CA ARG A 475 30.13 4.09 73.62
C ARG A 475 31.55 3.72 74.03
N ALA A 476 32.28 4.70 74.54
CA ALA A 476 33.66 4.52 74.99
C ALA A 476 33.81 3.49 76.14
N ASN A 477 32.76 3.27 76.93
CA ASN A 477 32.71 2.27 77.99
C ASN A 477 32.16 0.90 77.54
N LEU A 478 31.95 0.72 76.23
CA LEU A 478 31.39 -0.46 75.58
C LEU A 478 29.88 -0.67 75.77
N ASP A 479 29.17 0.27 76.38
CA ASP A 479 27.71 0.26 76.36
C ASP A 479 27.19 0.57 74.95
N VAL A 480 26.00 0.08 74.65
CA VAL A 480 25.41 0.10 73.31
C VAL A 480 24.19 1.00 73.33
N VAL A 481 24.21 2.08 72.55
CA VAL A 481 23.01 2.88 72.30
C VAL A 481 22.21 2.23 71.18
N VAL A 482 20.93 1.98 71.40
CA VAL A 482 20.03 1.38 70.42
C VAL A 482 18.88 2.33 70.08
N ASP A 483 18.59 2.44 68.79
CA ASP A 483 17.38 3.05 68.26
C ASP A 483 16.43 1.94 67.80
N LEU A 484 15.22 1.95 68.35
CA LEU A 484 14.24 0.88 68.17
C LEU A 484 12.94 1.45 67.61
N THR A 485 12.39 0.78 66.59
CA THR A 485 11.04 1.06 66.08
C THR A 485 10.17 -0.18 66.21
N GLU A 486 8.92 0.01 66.65
CA GLU A 486 7.94 -1.07 66.69
C GLU A 486 7.74 -1.72 65.31
N VAL A 487 7.65 -3.05 65.31
CA VAL A 487 7.30 -3.84 64.13
C VAL A 487 6.31 -4.93 64.52
N ASP A 488 5.55 -5.41 63.54
CA ASP A 488 4.55 -6.45 63.74
C ASP A 488 4.43 -7.32 62.47
N PRO A 489 4.68 -8.64 62.55
CA PRO A 489 4.52 -9.54 61.41
C PRO A 489 3.13 -9.48 60.75
N SER A 490 2.08 -9.23 61.55
CA SER A 490 0.70 -9.18 61.05
C SER A 490 0.43 -7.98 60.13
N ASP A 491 1.32 -6.98 60.08
CA ASP A 491 1.21 -5.87 59.12
C ASP A 491 1.24 -6.38 57.66
N TYR A 492 1.83 -7.55 57.43
CA TYR A 492 1.99 -8.21 56.13
C TYR A 492 0.88 -9.25 55.84
N ASP A 493 -0.08 -9.45 56.75
CA ASP A 493 -1.17 -10.39 56.55
C ASP A 493 -2.02 -9.99 55.34
N TRP A 494 -2.24 -10.96 54.44
CA TRP A 494 -2.97 -10.75 53.20
C TRP A 494 -4.07 -11.80 53.00
N ASN A 495 -5.28 -11.33 52.74
CA ASN A 495 -6.39 -12.16 52.29
C ASN A 495 -6.82 -11.74 50.88
N GLN A 496 -6.49 -12.59 49.90
CA GLN A 496 -6.80 -12.34 48.49
C GLN A 496 -8.30 -12.09 48.22
N SER A 497 -9.20 -12.70 49.00
CA SER A 497 -10.65 -12.59 48.76
C SER A 497 -11.27 -11.27 49.24
N THR A 498 -10.64 -10.61 50.22
CA THR A 498 -11.18 -9.39 50.85
C THR A 498 -10.33 -8.16 50.59
N ASP A 499 -9.02 -8.32 50.44
CA ASP A 499 -8.07 -7.20 50.35
C ASP A 499 -7.77 -6.81 48.90
N TYR A 500 -7.94 -7.73 47.94
CA TYR A 500 -7.65 -7.48 46.54
C TYR A 500 -8.83 -6.79 45.84
N THR A 501 -8.54 -5.67 45.19
CA THR A 501 -9.47 -5.01 44.27
C THR A 501 -8.95 -5.17 42.84
N PRO A 502 -9.67 -5.86 41.93
CA PRO A 502 -9.24 -5.99 40.54
C PRO A 502 -9.06 -4.62 39.87
N PRO A 503 -7.90 -4.33 39.26
CA PRO A 503 -7.73 -3.12 38.45
C PRO A 503 -8.66 -3.14 37.24
N VAL A 504 -9.16 -1.96 36.85
CA VAL A 504 -9.91 -1.79 35.60
C VAL A 504 -8.91 -1.52 34.48
N PHE A 505 -8.95 -2.33 33.43
CA PHE A 505 -8.08 -2.18 32.27
C PHE A 505 -8.76 -1.33 31.19
N ALA A 506 -8.05 -0.33 30.68
CA ALA A 506 -8.44 0.35 29.46
C ALA A 506 -8.33 -0.64 28.29
N PRO A 507 -9.31 -0.68 27.37
CA PRO A 507 -9.17 -1.47 26.16
C PRO A 507 -7.93 -0.98 25.39
N ILE A 508 -7.02 -1.89 25.11
CA ILE A 508 -5.87 -1.63 24.25
C ILE A 508 -6.29 -1.89 22.80
N GLY A 509 -5.84 -1.02 21.90
CA GLY A 509 -5.90 -1.22 20.48
C GLY A 509 -6.81 -0.23 19.76
N THR A 510 -6.51 -0.07 18.48
CA THR A 510 -7.29 0.71 17.54
C THR A 510 -8.59 -0.05 17.31
N ILE A 511 -9.70 0.53 17.76
CA ILE A 511 -11.02 0.06 17.33
C ILE A 511 -11.10 0.40 15.84
N TYR A 512 -10.74 -0.56 14.99
CA TYR A 512 -11.05 -0.43 13.57
C TYR A 512 -12.58 -0.43 13.46
N PRO A 513 -13.19 0.63 12.90
CA PRO A 513 -14.62 0.60 12.63
C PRO A 513 -14.90 -0.63 11.76
N THR A 514 -15.97 -1.35 12.10
CA THR A 514 -16.40 -2.51 11.32
C THR A 514 -16.48 -2.11 9.85
N PRO A 515 -15.93 -2.92 8.92
CA PRO A 515 -15.92 -2.57 7.50
C PRO A 515 -17.32 -2.14 7.03
N GLN A 516 -17.45 -0.86 6.65
CA GLN A 516 -18.75 -0.29 6.33
C GLN A 516 -19.16 -0.73 4.91
N PRO A 517 -20.34 -1.34 4.73
CA PRO A 517 -20.92 -1.53 3.39
C PRO A 517 -21.44 -0.18 2.86
N ILE A 518 -21.52 -0.05 1.54
CA ILE A 518 -22.16 1.11 0.92
C ILE A 518 -23.64 1.18 1.35
N VAL A 519 -24.07 2.37 1.77
CA VAL A 519 -25.40 2.62 2.36
C VAL A 519 -26.35 3.09 1.28
N ASP A 520 -27.60 2.65 1.33
CA ASP A 520 -28.65 2.95 0.34
C ASP A 520 -28.22 2.71 -1.11
N TRP A 521 -27.38 1.68 -1.30
CA TRP A 521 -26.93 1.26 -2.63
C TRP A 521 -28.10 0.67 -3.42
N TYR A 522 -28.46 1.31 -4.52
CA TYR A 522 -29.39 0.73 -5.49
C TYR A 522 -29.03 1.11 -6.93
N ALA A 523 -29.58 0.33 -7.87
CA ALA A 523 -29.35 0.49 -9.28
C ALA A 523 -30.67 0.37 -10.05
N GLU A 524 -30.89 1.28 -10.99
CA GLU A 524 -32.08 1.32 -11.82
C GLU A 524 -31.71 1.59 -13.29
N PRO A 525 -32.52 1.11 -14.25
CA PRO A 525 -32.32 1.47 -15.64
C PRO A 525 -32.67 2.94 -15.87
N ASP A 526 -31.88 3.60 -16.71
CA ASP A 526 -32.05 5.00 -17.06
C ASP A 526 -31.63 5.22 -18.53
N ALA A 527 -31.64 6.46 -19.02
CA ALA A 527 -31.25 6.81 -20.38
C ALA A 527 -30.43 8.11 -20.44
N VAL A 528 -29.64 8.24 -21.50
CA VAL A 528 -29.07 9.54 -21.90
C VAL A 528 -30.05 10.21 -22.86
N TYR A 529 -30.54 11.38 -22.50
CA TYR A 529 -31.51 12.15 -23.28
C TYR A 529 -30.82 13.22 -24.15
N ASP A 530 -31.44 13.58 -25.28
CA ASP A 530 -31.05 14.76 -26.07
C ASP A 530 -31.79 16.03 -25.61
N ASN A 531 -31.56 17.15 -26.30
CA ASN A 531 -32.17 18.44 -25.96
C ASN A 531 -33.70 18.46 -26.08
N ASP A 532 -34.29 17.54 -26.84
CA ASP A 532 -35.73 17.42 -27.03
C ASP A 532 -36.36 16.46 -26.00
N GLY A 533 -35.55 15.85 -25.14
CA GLY A 533 -35.98 14.88 -24.14
C GLY A 533 -36.14 13.46 -24.69
N ASP A 534 -35.65 13.18 -25.90
CA ASP A 534 -35.67 11.83 -26.49
C ASP A 534 -34.50 11.00 -25.95
N ALA A 535 -34.78 9.74 -25.56
CA ALA A 535 -33.77 8.82 -25.05
C ALA A 535 -32.88 8.27 -26.18
N ARG A 536 -31.56 8.49 -26.09
CA ARG A 536 -30.58 8.15 -27.14
C ARG A 536 -29.70 6.96 -26.82
N ARG A 537 -29.43 6.69 -25.54
CA ARG A 537 -28.61 5.55 -25.11
C ARG A 537 -29.18 4.95 -23.83
N PRO A 538 -29.15 3.61 -23.68
CA PRO A 538 -29.45 2.98 -22.41
C PRO A 538 -28.35 3.33 -21.41
N ALA A 539 -28.76 3.51 -20.17
CA ALA A 539 -27.87 3.78 -19.06
C ALA A 539 -28.32 3.00 -17.81
N ILE A 540 -27.43 2.94 -16.83
CA ILE A 540 -27.72 2.47 -15.49
C ILE A 540 -27.46 3.64 -14.56
N ARG A 541 -28.46 4.01 -13.75
CA ARG A 541 -28.29 4.99 -12.69
C ARG A 541 -27.97 4.24 -11.40
N LEU A 542 -26.82 4.55 -10.82
CA LEU A 542 -26.42 4.07 -9.50
C LEU A 542 -26.68 5.17 -8.49
N VAL A 543 -27.18 4.79 -7.32
CA VAL A 543 -27.51 5.70 -6.23
C VAL A 543 -26.99 5.13 -4.91
N TRP A 544 -26.54 6.03 -4.04
CA TRP A 544 -26.02 5.74 -2.70
C TRP A 544 -26.29 6.92 -1.78
N ASP A 545 -26.10 6.72 -0.48
CA ASP A 545 -26.12 7.82 0.48
C ASP A 545 -24.85 8.69 0.35
N GLY A 546 -25.01 9.92 -0.13
CA GLY A 546 -23.92 10.87 -0.32
C GLY A 546 -23.44 11.58 0.95
N ASP A 547 -24.16 11.46 2.07
CA ASP A 547 -23.85 12.17 3.34
C ASP A 547 -23.07 11.28 4.32
N GLN A 548 -22.08 10.57 3.80
CA GLN A 548 -21.26 9.65 4.58
C GLN A 548 -19.94 10.31 4.99
N VAL A 549 -19.72 10.43 6.30
CA VAL A 549 -18.48 10.97 6.87
C VAL A 549 -17.29 10.11 6.42
N ASP A 550 -16.17 10.75 6.07
CA ASP A 550 -14.93 10.10 5.64
C ASP A 550 -15.09 9.25 4.36
N VAL A 551 -15.91 9.69 3.41
CA VAL A 551 -15.98 9.14 2.04
C VAL A 551 -15.52 10.20 1.05
N VAL A 552 -14.51 9.87 0.25
CA VAL A 552 -13.96 10.77 -0.80
C VAL A 552 -14.30 10.30 -2.21
N GLY A 553 -14.92 9.14 -2.35
CA GLY A 553 -15.40 8.64 -3.62
C GLY A 553 -16.21 7.36 -3.52
N VAL A 554 -16.79 6.94 -4.64
CA VAL A 554 -17.47 5.67 -4.79
C VAL A 554 -16.88 4.96 -6.01
N GLN A 555 -16.46 3.71 -5.84
CA GLN A 555 -16.10 2.84 -6.95
C GLN A 555 -17.17 1.78 -7.17
N PHE A 556 -17.32 1.35 -8.42
CA PHE A 556 -18.35 0.40 -8.80
C PHE A 556 -17.88 -0.51 -9.94
N GLU A 557 -18.51 -1.67 -10.05
CA GLU A 557 -18.33 -2.63 -11.14
C GLU A 557 -19.68 -3.00 -11.75
N VAL A 558 -19.68 -3.15 -13.08
CA VAL A 558 -20.82 -3.63 -13.86
C VAL A 558 -20.41 -4.93 -14.54
N ALA A 559 -21.20 -5.98 -14.35
CA ALA A 559 -20.97 -7.29 -14.95
C ALA A 559 -22.23 -7.80 -15.67
N LEU A 560 -22.05 -8.68 -16.66
CA LEU A 560 -23.17 -9.37 -17.30
C LEU A 560 -23.85 -10.31 -16.30
N ALA A 561 -25.18 -10.24 -16.19
CA ALA A 561 -25.92 -11.04 -15.21
C ALA A 561 -25.74 -12.56 -15.42
N ALA A 562 -25.58 -13.00 -16.67
CA ALA A 562 -25.47 -14.41 -17.02
C ALA A 562 -24.10 -15.04 -16.69
N THR A 563 -23.00 -14.29 -16.83
CA THR A 563 -21.62 -14.81 -16.70
C THR A 563 -20.86 -14.26 -15.50
N LEU A 564 -21.35 -13.18 -14.88
CA LEU A 564 -20.63 -12.37 -13.89
C LEU A 564 -19.30 -11.81 -14.40
N GLU A 565 -19.12 -11.73 -15.73
CA GLU A 565 -17.96 -11.10 -16.34
C GLU A 565 -18.08 -9.58 -16.22
N VAL A 566 -17.10 -8.95 -15.55
CA VAL A 566 -17.04 -7.50 -15.36
C VAL A 566 -16.71 -6.82 -16.69
N ILE A 567 -17.68 -6.11 -17.24
CA ILE A 567 -17.56 -5.38 -18.52
C ILE A 567 -17.12 -3.92 -18.32
N TYR A 568 -17.35 -3.36 -17.13
CA TYR A 568 -17.00 -1.98 -16.83
C TYR A 568 -16.65 -1.80 -15.35
N ARG A 569 -15.64 -0.98 -15.09
CA ARG A 569 -15.23 -0.53 -13.75
C ARG A 569 -15.13 0.99 -13.76
N GLY A 570 -15.70 1.63 -12.76
CA GLY A 570 -15.69 3.09 -12.66
C GLY A 570 -15.52 3.57 -11.24
N ARG A 571 -15.24 4.87 -11.11
CA ARG A 571 -15.25 5.60 -9.85
C ARG A 571 -15.76 7.02 -10.05
N THR A 572 -16.34 7.59 -9.00
CA THR A 572 -16.64 9.01 -8.87
C THR A 572 -15.95 9.56 -7.63
N ASP A 573 -15.37 10.75 -7.73
CA ASP A 573 -14.72 11.46 -6.62
C ASP A 573 -15.66 12.54 -6.03
N ARG A 574 -16.95 12.43 -6.35
CA ARG A 574 -18.04 13.30 -5.86
C ARG A 574 -19.11 12.46 -5.16
N PRO A 575 -18.80 11.85 -4.00
CA PRO A 575 -19.77 11.01 -3.28
C PRO A 575 -21.01 11.81 -2.85
N GLU A 576 -20.88 13.12 -2.61
CA GLU A 576 -21.94 14.03 -2.15
C GLU A 576 -23.11 14.20 -3.15
N VAL A 577 -22.88 13.87 -4.43
CA VAL A 577 -23.95 13.89 -5.45
C VAL A 577 -24.97 12.76 -5.23
N GLY A 578 -24.58 11.70 -4.50
CA GLY A 578 -25.44 10.56 -4.17
C GLY A 578 -25.86 9.69 -5.35
N SER A 579 -25.44 10.02 -6.58
CA SER A 579 -25.77 9.23 -7.77
C SER A 579 -24.79 9.43 -8.91
N THR A 580 -24.71 8.45 -9.82
CA THR A 580 -24.01 8.57 -11.10
C THR A 580 -24.75 7.81 -12.18
N LEU A 581 -24.69 8.34 -13.41
CA LEU A 581 -25.24 7.71 -14.59
C LEU A 581 -24.12 7.02 -15.38
N ILE A 582 -24.34 5.78 -15.80
CA ILE A 582 -23.38 4.97 -16.57
C ILE A 582 -24.01 4.58 -17.89
N SER A 583 -23.43 5.02 -19.00
CA SER A 583 -23.85 4.62 -20.35
C SER A 583 -22.74 3.96 -21.16
N GLN A 584 -21.53 3.85 -20.61
CA GLN A 584 -20.36 3.30 -21.29
C GLN A 584 -20.42 1.77 -21.30
N GLY A 585 -20.39 1.17 -22.50
CA GLY A 585 -20.42 -0.29 -22.64
C GLY A 585 -21.77 -0.93 -22.30
N ILE A 586 -22.82 -0.13 -22.14
CA ILE A 586 -24.17 -0.58 -21.86
C ILE A 586 -24.93 -0.77 -23.17
N VAL A 587 -25.48 -1.98 -23.38
CA VAL A 587 -26.27 -2.31 -24.57
C VAL A 587 -27.76 -2.42 -24.23
N ALA A 588 -28.62 -2.25 -25.23
CA ALA A 588 -30.07 -2.22 -25.06
C ALA A 588 -30.63 -3.56 -24.57
N LEU A 589 -31.67 -3.50 -23.72
CA LEU A 589 -32.43 -4.67 -23.24
C LEU A 589 -31.54 -5.82 -22.76
N THR A 590 -30.57 -5.50 -21.92
CA THR A 590 -29.59 -6.47 -21.40
C THR A 590 -29.57 -6.46 -19.88
N ASP A 591 -29.53 -7.66 -19.30
CA ASP A 591 -29.45 -7.89 -17.86
C ASP A 591 -28.00 -7.77 -17.37
N TYR A 592 -27.80 -6.83 -16.46
CA TYR A 592 -26.54 -6.61 -15.77
C TYR A 592 -26.70 -6.85 -14.28
N VAL A 593 -25.56 -7.07 -13.62
CA VAL A 593 -25.45 -6.96 -12.17
C VAL A 593 -24.39 -5.93 -11.82
N VAL A 594 -24.65 -5.13 -10.78
CA VAL A 594 -23.76 -4.05 -10.35
C VAL A 594 -23.46 -4.14 -8.85
N ARG A 595 -22.24 -3.76 -8.47
CA ARG A 595 -21.85 -3.62 -7.05
C ARG A 595 -21.04 -2.36 -6.83
N GLY A 596 -21.17 -1.77 -5.65
CA GLY A 596 -20.51 -0.53 -5.25
C GLY A 596 -19.69 -0.69 -3.98
N LYS A 597 -18.71 0.19 -3.78
CA LYS A 597 -17.86 0.27 -2.58
C LYS A 597 -17.44 1.73 -2.35
N TYR A 598 -17.51 2.20 -1.11
CA TYR A 598 -16.96 3.51 -0.74
C TYR A 598 -15.43 3.53 -0.82
N ILE A 599 -14.88 4.65 -1.25
CA ILE A 599 -13.46 5.02 -1.13
C ILE A 599 -13.35 5.98 0.06
N PRO A 600 -12.78 5.54 1.19
CA PRO A 600 -12.62 6.40 2.36
C PRO A 600 -11.47 7.40 2.20
N GLY A 601 -11.54 8.51 2.94
CA GLY A 601 -10.42 9.47 3.06
C GLY A 601 -9.33 8.99 4.02
N SER A 602 -9.72 8.25 5.06
CA SER A 602 -8.84 7.54 5.98
C SER A 602 -8.50 6.12 5.49
N SER A 603 -7.62 5.42 6.23
CA SER A 603 -7.26 4.02 5.99
C SER A 603 -8.32 3.00 6.46
N ARG A 604 -9.55 3.42 6.78
CA ARG A 604 -10.59 2.49 7.25
C ARG A 604 -10.99 1.47 6.17
N PRO A 605 -11.26 0.22 6.52
CA PRO A 605 -11.76 -0.76 5.56
C PRO A 605 -13.22 -0.49 5.16
N THR A 606 -13.54 -0.63 3.88
CA THR A 606 -14.92 -0.58 3.34
C THR A 606 -15.23 -1.87 2.56
N LEU A 607 -16.50 -2.26 2.51
CA LEU A 607 -16.94 -3.49 1.83
C LEU A 607 -17.59 -3.21 0.47
N TRP A 608 -17.47 -4.19 -0.42
CA TRP A 608 -18.31 -4.26 -1.61
C TRP A 608 -19.75 -4.61 -1.21
N SER A 609 -20.73 -3.98 -1.85
CA SER A 609 -22.12 -4.44 -1.78
C SER A 609 -22.25 -5.85 -2.38
N GLY A 610 -23.40 -6.48 -2.12
CA GLY A 610 -23.87 -7.56 -2.98
C GLY A 610 -24.07 -7.08 -4.43
N TRP A 611 -24.13 -8.02 -5.36
CA TRP A 611 -24.51 -7.76 -6.74
C TRP A 611 -26.01 -7.45 -6.81
N LEU A 612 -26.37 -6.29 -7.37
CA LEU A 612 -27.76 -5.88 -7.62
C LEU A 612 -28.10 -6.04 -9.11
N PRO A 613 -29.21 -6.70 -9.46
CA PRO A 613 -29.61 -6.86 -10.85
C PRO A 613 -30.21 -5.57 -11.42
N VAL A 614 -29.97 -5.30 -12.70
CA VAL A 614 -30.58 -4.20 -13.45
C VAL A 614 -30.75 -4.58 -14.92
N THR A 615 -31.96 -4.42 -15.45
CA THR A 615 -32.29 -4.64 -16.87
C THR A 615 -32.42 -3.31 -17.57
N THR A 616 -31.51 -3.04 -18.50
CA THR A 616 -31.44 -1.76 -19.22
C THR A 616 -32.60 -1.56 -20.20
N PHE A 617 -32.98 -0.31 -20.47
CA PHE A 617 -34.04 -0.01 -21.44
C PHE A 617 -33.67 -0.49 -22.86
N ASN A 618 -34.70 -0.79 -23.67
CA ASN A 618 -34.54 -1.17 -25.07
C ASN A 618 -34.35 0.08 -25.97
N ILE A 619 -33.30 0.86 -25.71
CA ILE A 619 -32.96 2.06 -26.48
C ILE A 619 -31.89 1.68 -27.50
N ARG A 620 -32.28 1.64 -28.77
CA ARG A 620 -31.39 1.31 -29.90
C ARG A 620 -30.97 2.60 -30.59
N LEU A 621 -29.81 2.59 -31.26
CA LEU A 621 -29.37 3.70 -32.09
C LEU A 621 -30.42 3.99 -33.17
N GLY A 622 -30.88 5.24 -33.23
CA GLY A 622 -31.89 5.70 -34.19
C GLY A 622 -31.27 6.39 -35.40
N LEU A 623 -32.10 6.73 -36.39
CA LEU A 623 -31.65 7.43 -37.62
C LEU A 623 -30.93 8.75 -37.32
N LYS A 624 -31.41 9.49 -36.31
CA LYS A 624 -30.78 10.73 -35.81
C LYS A 624 -29.40 10.52 -35.17
N ASP A 625 -29.01 9.28 -34.83
CA ASP A 625 -27.66 8.96 -34.31
C ASP A 625 -26.66 8.63 -35.43
N ILE A 626 -27.15 8.37 -36.65
CA ILE A 626 -26.38 7.88 -37.79
C ILE A 626 -26.23 8.96 -38.87
N TYR A 627 -27.26 9.79 -39.09
CA TYR A 627 -27.24 10.86 -40.10
C TYR A 627 -27.54 12.23 -39.45
N PRO A 628 -26.85 13.30 -39.87
CA PRO A 628 -27.17 14.68 -39.45
C PRO A 628 -28.42 15.24 -40.15
N ILE A 629 -29.09 14.46 -40.98
CA ILE A 629 -30.31 14.80 -41.71
C ILE A 629 -31.38 13.75 -41.43
N ASP A 630 -32.64 14.17 -41.35
CA ASP A 630 -33.77 13.25 -41.29
C ASP A 630 -34.00 12.63 -42.68
N VAL A 631 -33.57 11.38 -42.84
CA VAL A 631 -33.64 10.66 -44.12
C VAL A 631 -35.09 10.34 -44.49
N ASP A 632 -36.00 10.25 -43.51
CA ASP A 632 -37.41 10.00 -43.76
C ASP A 632 -38.10 11.26 -44.29
N GLU A 633 -37.77 12.44 -43.75
CA GLU A 633 -38.21 13.74 -44.26
C GLU A 633 -37.69 13.98 -45.70
N LEU A 634 -36.40 13.71 -45.94
CA LEU A 634 -35.83 13.80 -47.30
C LEU A 634 -36.51 12.83 -48.29
N THR A 635 -36.80 11.62 -47.84
CA THR A 635 -37.50 10.62 -48.67
C THR A 635 -38.94 11.03 -48.96
N ALA A 636 -39.63 11.63 -47.98
CA ALA A 636 -40.98 12.16 -48.16
C ALA A 636 -41.00 13.31 -49.18
N ASP A 637 -40.07 14.27 -49.07
CA ASP A 637 -39.98 15.38 -50.02
C ASP A 637 -39.68 14.92 -51.45
N ILE A 638 -38.77 13.96 -51.63
CA ILE A 638 -38.44 13.42 -52.95
C ILE A 638 -39.67 12.74 -53.55
N LYS A 639 -40.42 11.95 -52.76
CA LYS A 639 -41.69 11.36 -53.21
C LYS A 639 -42.73 12.41 -53.59
N GLN A 640 -42.85 13.50 -52.82
CA GLN A 640 -43.77 14.60 -53.13
C GLN A 640 -43.37 15.31 -54.44
N GLY A 641 -42.10 15.63 -54.63
CA GLY A 641 -41.58 16.26 -55.85
C GLY A 641 -41.73 15.36 -57.09
N MET A 642 -41.52 14.05 -56.94
CA MET A 642 -41.79 13.09 -58.02
C MET A 642 -43.29 13.01 -58.35
N GLY A 643 -44.16 13.02 -57.34
CA GLY A 643 -45.60 13.11 -57.53
C GLY A 643 -46.01 14.38 -58.28
N TRP A 644 -45.40 15.53 -57.96
CA TRP A 644 -45.64 16.80 -58.67
C TRP A 644 -45.25 16.72 -60.16
N LEU A 645 -44.14 16.07 -60.51
CA LEU A 645 -43.71 15.90 -61.90
C LEU A 645 -44.57 14.90 -62.69
N PHE A 646 -44.83 13.71 -62.16
CA PHE A 646 -45.57 12.67 -62.90
C PHE A 646 -47.08 12.90 -62.93
N ASN A 647 -47.65 13.72 -62.05
CA ASN A 647 -49.03 14.21 -62.17
C ASN A 647 -49.18 15.38 -63.16
N ALA A 648 -48.14 15.72 -63.94
CA ALA A 648 -48.16 16.81 -64.92
C ALA A 648 -49.35 16.73 -65.90
N GLN A 649 -49.66 15.55 -66.43
CA GLN A 649 -50.78 15.37 -67.37
C GLN A 649 -52.13 15.68 -66.70
N ARG A 650 -52.35 15.17 -65.48
CA ARG A 650 -53.58 15.48 -64.71
C ARG A 650 -53.65 16.97 -64.36
N ALA A 651 -52.54 17.57 -63.93
CA ALA A 651 -52.50 18.99 -63.63
C ALA A 651 -52.75 19.86 -64.87
N ALA A 652 -52.27 19.45 -66.04
CA ALA A 652 -52.54 20.12 -67.31
C ALA A 652 -54.02 20.04 -67.68
N GLN A 653 -54.66 18.87 -67.51
CA GLN A 653 -56.10 18.70 -67.72
C GLN A 653 -56.95 19.49 -66.71
N GLU A 654 -56.58 19.48 -65.43
CA GLU A 654 -57.24 20.29 -64.39
C GLU A 654 -57.15 21.79 -64.72
N GLU A 655 -56.01 22.24 -65.26
CA GLU A 655 -55.83 23.63 -65.68
C GLU A 655 -56.64 23.97 -66.94
N MET A 656 -56.75 23.04 -67.90
CA MET A 656 -57.67 23.18 -69.03
C MET A 656 -59.11 23.36 -68.56
N ASP A 657 -59.57 22.50 -67.65
CA ASP A 657 -60.92 22.60 -67.08
C ASP A 657 -61.11 23.91 -66.31
N ARG A 658 -60.09 24.36 -65.56
CA ARG A 658 -60.13 25.62 -64.82
C ARG A 658 -60.25 26.82 -65.74
N LEU A 659 -59.41 26.91 -66.78
CA LEU A 659 -59.46 27.99 -67.77
C LEU A 659 -60.77 27.97 -68.54
N GLY A 660 -61.30 26.78 -68.85
CA GLY A 660 -62.63 26.60 -69.43
C GLY A 660 -63.76 27.13 -68.53
N LYS A 661 -63.68 26.89 -67.21
CA LYS A 661 -64.67 27.36 -66.21
C LYS A 661 -64.61 28.86 -65.92
N VAL A 662 -63.40 29.44 -65.83
CA VAL A 662 -63.21 30.90 -65.73
C VAL A 662 -63.93 31.61 -66.88
N GLY A 663 -63.96 30.99 -68.06
CA GLY A 663 -64.71 31.48 -69.23
C GLY A 663 -66.24 31.39 -69.11
N THR A 664 -66.80 30.56 -68.22
CA THR A 664 -68.27 30.40 -68.05
C THR A 664 -68.84 31.11 -66.82
N GLU A 665 -68.04 31.35 -65.77
CA GLU A 665 -68.53 31.89 -64.49
C GLU A 665 -68.46 33.43 -64.39
N LEU A 666 -67.87 34.15 -65.37
CA LEU A 666 -67.60 35.59 -65.28
C LEU A 666 -68.52 36.51 -66.11
N ASP A 667 -69.72 36.05 -66.50
CA ASP A 667 -70.65 36.85 -67.32
C ASP A 667 -71.72 37.61 -66.50
N SER A 668 -71.53 37.79 -65.18
CA SER A 668 -72.57 38.38 -64.32
C SER A 668 -72.15 39.39 -63.23
N ALA A 669 -70.89 39.85 -63.18
CA ALA A 669 -70.52 40.98 -62.29
C ALA A 669 -69.39 41.86 -62.87
N ILE A 670 -69.72 43.11 -63.18
CA ILE A 670 -68.87 44.11 -63.85
C ILE A 670 -67.78 44.65 -62.90
N THR A 671 -66.53 44.16 -63.01
CA THR A 671 -65.27 44.89 -62.63
C THR A 671 -63.99 44.26 -63.25
N PHE A 672 -64.10 43.42 -64.29
CA PHE A 672 -63.02 42.54 -64.77
C PHE A 672 -62.90 42.55 -66.30
N GLU A 673 -61.70 42.36 -66.84
CA GLU A 673 -61.48 42.17 -68.29
C GLU A 673 -61.00 40.73 -68.56
N VAL A 674 -61.68 40.02 -69.46
CA VAL A 674 -61.30 38.68 -69.92
C VAL A 674 -61.27 38.68 -71.43
N ASN A 675 -60.12 38.33 -72.01
CA ASN A 675 -59.96 38.11 -73.44
C ASN A 675 -59.60 36.65 -73.68
N ARG A 676 -60.27 36.02 -74.65
CA ARG A 676 -60.05 34.61 -74.98
C ARG A 676 -59.87 34.39 -76.48
N LEU A 677 -58.93 33.52 -76.82
CA LEU A 677 -58.78 32.94 -78.15
C LEU A 677 -58.92 31.42 -78.05
N TYR A 678 -59.79 30.84 -78.87
CA TYR A 678 -59.99 29.39 -78.96
C TYR A 678 -59.85 28.95 -80.42
N GLU A 679 -58.94 28.02 -80.69
CA GLU A 679 -58.65 27.48 -82.01
C GLU A 679 -58.74 25.95 -81.97
N THR A 680 -59.47 25.36 -82.92
CA THR A 680 -59.61 23.91 -83.02
C THR A 680 -59.54 23.45 -84.47
N VAL A 681 -58.91 22.30 -84.69
CA VAL A 681 -58.89 21.61 -85.99
C VAL A 681 -59.07 20.11 -85.74
N THR A 682 -60.05 19.50 -86.40
CA THR A 682 -60.35 18.07 -86.28
C THR A 682 -60.41 17.43 -87.66
N ALA A 683 -59.77 16.27 -87.80
CA ALA A 683 -59.93 15.37 -88.93
C ALA A 683 -60.31 13.97 -88.44
N SER A 684 -61.35 13.37 -89.03
CA SER A 684 -61.82 12.03 -88.65
C SER A 684 -62.24 11.19 -89.87
N SER A 685 -61.98 9.88 -89.79
CA SER A 685 -62.37 8.88 -90.81
C SER A 685 -62.38 7.50 -90.14
N GLU A 686 -63.43 6.68 -90.33
CA GLU A 686 -63.63 5.33 -89.75
C GLU A 686 -62.49 4.78 -88.86
N GLY A 687 -62.57 4.99 -87.54
CA GLY A 687 -61.59 4.52 -86.57
C GLY A 687 -60.33 5.37 -86.40
N LEU A 688 -60.17 6.47 -87.13
CA LEU A 688 -59.03 7.39 -87.07
C LEU A 688 -59.51 8.79 -86.67
N THR A 689 -58.83 9.41 -85.70
CA THR A 689 -59.04 10.82 -85.33
C THR A 689 -57.70 11.54 -85.18
N ALA A 690 -57.65 12.80 -85.60
CA ALA A 690 -56.56 13.72 -85.34
C ALA A 690 -57.17 15.07 -84.93
N ASP A 691 -56.87 15.49 -83.71
CA ASP A 691 -57.46 16.64 -83.03
C ASP A 691 -56.38 17.61 -82.58
N TYR A 692 -56.60 18.89 -82.86
CA TYR A 692 -55.82 20.02 -82.38
C TYR A 692 -56.73 20.98 -81.64
N MET A 693 -56.31 21.44 -80.46
CA MET A 693 -56.96 22.48 -79.70
C MET A 693 -55.92 23.44 -79.13
N ARG A 694 -56.20 24.74 -79.20
CA ARG A 694 -55.45 25.77 -78.46
C ARG A 694 -56.40 26.80 -77.86
N GLU A 695 -56.28 27.00 -76.55
CA GLU A 695 -56.98 28.03 -75.80
C GLU A 695 -55.97 29.00 -75.18
N ILE A 696 -56.19 30.30 -75.35
CA ILE A 696 -55.44 31.37 -74.69
C ILE A 696 -56.43 32.21 -73.92
N VAL A 697 -56.19 32.42 -72.63
CA VAL A 697 -56.99 33.28 -71.75
C VAL A 697 -56.08 34.35 -71.17
N ALA A 698 -56.49 35.61 -71.30
CA ALA A 698 -55.89 36.75 -70.61
C ALA A 698 -56.97 37.37 -69.71
N TRP A 699 -56.66 37.52 -68.42
CA TRP A 699 -57.62 37.93 -67.41
C TRP A 699 -57.00 38.95 -66.44
N VAL A 700 -57.77 39.96 -66.03
CA VAL A 700 -57.40 40.93 -65.00
C VAL A 700 -58.57 41.19 -64.05
N GLY A 701 -58.27 41.20 -62.74
CA GLY A 701 -59.21 41.52 -61.66
C GLY A 701 -58.59 42.32 -60.49
N PRO A 702 -59.35 42.66 -59.43
CA PRO A 702 -58.81 43.31 -58.24
C PRO A 702 -57.65 42.51 -57.67
N GLY A 703 -56.48 43.15 -57.63
CA GLY A 703 -55.25 42.56 -57.10
C GLY A 703 -54.66 41.43 -57.94
N SER A 704 -55.15 41.10 -59.15
CA SER A 704 -54.64 39.92 -59.87
C SER A 704 -54.66 40.03 -61.39
N ALA A 705 -53.69 39.40 -62.04
CA ALA A 705 -53.55 39.32 -63.49
C ALA A 705 -53.03 37.94 -63.89
N LEU A 706 -53.62 37.35 -64.93
CA LEU A 706 -53.31 36.01 -65.39
C LEU A 706 -53.27 35.95 -66.91
N VAL A 707 -52.28 35.25 -67.45
CA VAL A 707 -52.26 34.80 -68.84
C VAL A 707 -51.97 33.31 -68.87
N GLY A 708 -52.89 32.54 -69.44
CA GLY A 708 -52.78 31.10 -69.62
C GLY A 708 -52.86 30.72 -71.09
N ARG A 709 -52.09 29.72 -71.51
CA ARG A 709 -52.23 29.03 -72.78
C ARG A 709 -52.27 27.54 -72.53
N VAL A 710 -53.20 26.85 -73.16
CA VAL A 710 -53.16 25.40 -73.31
C VAL A 710 -53.21 25.04 -74.78
N GLU A 711 -52.37 24.11 -75.19
CA GLU A 711 -52.32 23.51 -76.52
C GLU A 711 -52.32 21.98 -76.37
N SER A 712 -53.24 21.30 -77.06
CA SER A 712 -53.33 19.84 -77.08
C SER A 712 -53.40 19.31 -78.50
N LEU A 713 -52.65 18.25 -78.76
CA LEU A 713 -52.66 17.47 -79.99
C LEU A 713 -52.97 16.03 -79.63
N GLU A 714 -53.97 15.43 -80.26
CA GLU A 714 -54.30 14.02 -80.09
C GLU A 714 -54.42 13.34 -81.45
N ALA A 715 -53.82 12.17 -81.62
CA ALA A 715 -54.03 11.31 -82.77
C ALA A 715 -54.37 9.91 -82.29
N THR A 716 -55.51 9.39 -82.70
CA THR A 716 -56.01 8.07 -82.34
C THR A 716 -56.27 7.22 -83.58
N VAL A 717 -55.84 5.96 -83.51
CA VAL A 717 -56.05 4.94 -84.54
C VAL A 717 -56.61 3.68 -83.88
N ASP A 718 -57.83 3.32 -84.26
CA ASP A 718 -58.48 2.04 -83.98
C ASP A 718 -58.21 1.09 -85.15
N ASP A 719 -57.44 0.04 -84.91
CA ASP A 719 -57.20 -0.99 -85.92
C ASP A 719 -58.36 -1.99 -85.94
N PRO A 720 -59.19 -2.02 -87.01
CA PRO A 720 -60.35 -2.90 -87.09
C PRO A 720 -59.98 -4.38 -87.25
N VAL A 721 -58.72 -4.71 -87.58
CA VAL A 721 -58.24 -6.08 -87.76
C VAL A 721 -57.78 -6.66 -86.43
N THR A 722 -57.04 -5.90 -85.63
CA THR A 722 -56.51 -6.35 -84.34
C THR A 722 -57.42 -6.02 -83.16
N GLY A 723 -58.34 -5.06 -83.32
CA GLY A 723 -59.20 -4.56 -82.24
C GLY A 723 -58.47 -3.66 -81.24
N LEU A 724 -57.22 -3.28 -81.54
CA LEU A 724 -56.37 -2.47 -80.67
C LEU A 724 -56.52 -0.98 -80.99
N ARG A 725 -56.41 -0.14 -79.95
CA ARG A 725 -56.35 1.32 -80.06
C ARG A 725 -54.93 1.81 -79.80
N ALA A 726 -54.44 2.69 -80.67
CA ALA A 726 -53.22 3.45 -80.49
C ALA A 726 -53.56 4.94 -80.34
N THR A 727 -53.05 5.57 -79.28
CA THR A 727 -53.24 7.01 -79.04
C THR A 727 -51.88 7.67 -78.80
N ALA A 728 -51.64 8.78 -79.49
CA ALA A 728 -50.52 9.67 -79.25
C ALA A 728 -51.07 11.05 -78.87
N GLU A 729 -50.65 11.57 -77.73
CA GLU A 729 -51.13 12.83 -77.18
C GLU A 729 -49.94 13.72 -76.79
N ALA A 730 -50.05 15.01 -77.07
CA ALA A 730 -49.14 16.04 -76.62
C ALA A 730 -49.91 17.20 -76.00
N ILE A 731 -49.54 17.60 -74.78
CA ILE A 731 -50.14 18.74 -74.08
C ILE A 731 -49.03 19.73 -73.69
N ASP A 732 -49.19 21.01 -73.99
CA ASP A 732 -48.35 22.12 -73.51
C ASP A 732 -49.21 23.18 -72.83
N VAL A 733 -48.94 23.42 -71.56
CA VAL A 733 -49.58 24.45 -70.73
C VAL A 733 -48.54 25.48 -70.31
N VAL A 734 -48.84 26.75 -70.52
CA VAL A 734 -48.04 27.88 -70.02
C VAL A 734 -48.95 28.79 -69.23
N LEU A 735 -48.59 29.07 -67.98
CA LEU A 735 -49.34 29.93 -67.08
C LEU A 735 -48.42 30.97 -66.46
N VAL A 736 -48.83 32.23 -66.51
CA VAL A 736 -48.20 33.32 -65.75
C VAL A 736 -49.29 34.04 -64.99
N GLU A 737 -49.12 34.15 -63.68
CA GLU A 737 -50.09 34.75 -62.77
C GLU A 737 -49.37 35.66 -61.78
N VAL A 738 -49.91 36.86 -61.58
CA VAL A 738 -49.54 37.76 -60.49
C VAL A 738 -50.77 37.98 -59.64
N ASN A 739 -50.65 37.75 -58.35
CA ASN A 739 -51.73 37.91 -57.39
C ASN A 739 -51.25 38.71 -56.17
N ASP A 740 -52.03 39.68 -55.77
CA ASP A 740 -51.81 40.65 -54.70
C ASP A 740 -53.16 40.98 -54.05
N PRO A 741 -53.68 40.09 -53.18
CA PRO A 741 -54.93 40.34 -52.47
C PRO A 741 -54.77 41.37 -51.34
N ASP A 742 -53.91 42.38 -51.52
CA ASP A 742 -53.62 43.55 -50.67
C ASP A 742 -52.41 43.45 -49.71
N THR A 743 -51.25 42.98 -50.20
CA THR A 743 -49.85 43.19 -49.71
C THR A 743 -49.01 41.92 -49.70
N GLY A 744 -49.58 40.75 -49.97
CA GLY A 744 -48.86 39.48 -50.10
C GLY A 744 -48.42 39.15 -51.53
N LEU A 745 -47.99 40.16 -52.31
CA LEU A 745 -47.63 40.08 -53.73
C LEU A 745 -46.84 38.80 -54.08
N GLN A 746 -47.43 37.98 -54.94
CA GLN A 746 -46.86 36.74 -55.47
C GLN A 746 -46.87 36.75 -57.00
N ALA A 747 -45.75 36.37 -57.61
CA ALA A 747 -45.65 36.10 -59.03
C ALA A 747 -45.33 34.61 -59.26
N THR A 748 -46.16 33.97 -60.08
CA THR A 748 -46.03 32.56 -60.46
C THR A 748 -45.86 32.45 -61.97
N ALA A 749 -44.85 31.72 -62.42
CA ALA A 749 -44.69 31.30 -63.80
C ALA A 749 -44.55 29.78 -63.85
N SER A 750 -45.38 29.11 -64.64
CA SER A 750 -45.43 27.66 -64.73
C SER A 750 -45.53 27.20 -66.17
N ARG A 751 -44.83 26.11 -66.50
CA ARG A 751 -44.95 25.41 -67.76
C ARG A 751 -45.02 23.92 -67.54
N ILE A 752 -45.96 23.28 -68.21
CA ILE A 752 -46.15 21.83 -68.22
C ILE A 752 -46.11 21.37 -69.66
N THR A 753 -45.29 20.39 -69.98
CA THR A 753 -45.30 19.70 -71.27
C THR A 753 -45.38 18.20 -71.02
N SER A 754 -46.35 17.53 -71.64
CA SER A 754 -46.55 16.09 -71.55
C SER A 754 -46.65 15.49 -72.93
N LEU A 755 -45.98 14.36 -73.13
CA LEU A 755 -46.05 13.52 -74.33
C LEU A 755 -46.40 12.11 -73.91
N THR A 756 -47.46 11.53 -74.46
CA THR A 756 -47.89 10.17 -74.16
C THR A 756 -48.14 9.41 -75.46
N ALA A 757 -47.67 8.17 -75.50
CA ALA A 757 -47.93 7.23 -76.59
C ALA A 757 -48.37 5.90 -75.99
N THR A 758 -49.56 5.47 -76.35
CA THR A 758 -50.22 4.29 -75.78
C THR A 758 -50.67 3.36 -76.90
N VAL A 759 -50.32 2.08 -76.80
CA VAL A 759 -50.82 1.01 -77.67
C VAL A 759 -51.13 -0.20 -76.78
N ASP A 760 -52.36 -0.69 -76.81
CA ASP A 760 -52.75 -1.92 -76.08
C ASP A 760 -52.33 -1.94 -74.60
N GLY A 761 -52.49 -0.81 -73.90
CA GLY A 761 -52.09 -0.66 -72.49
C GLY A 761 -50.59 -0.49 -72.23
N VAL A 762 -49.73 -0.64 -73.24
CA VAL A 762 -48.31 -0.26 -73.16
C VAL A 762 -48.20 1.24 -73.35
N THR A 763 -47.63 1.94 -72.37
CA THR A 763 -47.57 3.41 -72.35
C THR A 763 -46.12 3.89 -72.23
N ALA A 764 -45.72 4.81 -73.09
CA ALA A 764 -44.50 5.61 -72.95
C ALA A 764 -44.87 7.07 -72.69
N GLY A 765 -44.32 7.65 -71.63
CA GLY A 765 -44.60 9.02 -71.21
C GLY A 765 -43.32 9.84 -71.07
N GLY A 766 -43.38 11.10 -71.51
CA GLY A 766 -42.37 12.11 -71.29
C GLY A 766 -42.99 13.35 -70.65
N TYR A 767 -42.35 13.86 -69.60
CA TYR A 767 -42.87 14.96 -68.79
C TYR A 767 -41.78 16.01 -68.59
N PHE A 768 -42.14 17.26 -68.82
CA PHE A 768 -41.37 18.42 -68.45
C PHE A 768 -42.28 19.34 -67.63
N ARG A 769 -41.82 19.74 -66.44
CA ARG A 769 -42.57 20.69 -65.61
C ARG A 769 -41.61 21.69 -65.00
N SER A 770 -41.92 22.98 -65.10
CA SER A 770 -41.18 24.02 -64.42
C SER A 770 -42.14 25.00 -63.75
N GLU A 771 -41.79 25.42 -62.54
CA GLU A 771 -42.58 26.33 -61.74
C GLU A 771 -41.65 27.26 -60.96
N GLN A 772 -41.84 28.56 -61.15
CA GLN A 772 -41.16 29.62 -60.43
C GLN A 772 -42.20 30.42 -59.66
N VAL A 773 -41.99 30.55 -58.36
CA VAL A 773 -42.83 31.32 -57.45
C VAL A 773 -41.95 32.31 -56.71
N ALA A 774 -42.26 33.59 -56.81
CA ALA A 774 -41.61 34.65 -56.05
C ALA A 774 -42.64 35.37 -55.18
N THR A 775 -42.32 35.54 -53.90
CA THR A 775 -43.09 36.33 -52.92
C THR A 775 -42.19 37.39 -52.30
N GLN A 776 -42.74 38.26 -51.47
CA GLN A 776 -41.96 39.28 -50.76
C GLN A 776 -40.94 38.72 -49.76
N THR A 777 -41.13 37.48 -49.28
CA THR A 777 -40.29 36.86 -48.25
C THR A 777 -39.39 35.76 -48.79
N GLY A 778 -39.58 35.34 -50.04
CA GLY A 778 -38.74 34.31 -50.64
C GLY A 778 -39.07 33.96 -52.08
N ALA A 779 -38.32 33.00 -52.60
CA ALA A 779 -38.48 32.47 -53.95
C ALA A 779 -38.29 30.95 -53.95
N LEU A 780 -39.07 30.28 -54.79
CA LEU A 780 -38.97 28.87 -55.14
C LEU A 780 -38.79 28.77 -56.65
N SER A 781 -37.81 27.99 -57.09
CA SER A 781 -37.69 27.59 -58.49
C SER A 781 -37.52 26.09 -58.57
N THR A 782 -38.45 25.43 -59.26
CA THR A 782 -38.44 23.98 -59.45
C THR A 782 -38.53 23.65 -60.93
N ILE A 783 -37.71 22.69 -61.38
CA ILE A 783 -37.76 22.13 -62.72
C ILE A 783 -37.60 20.62 -62.64
N GLY A 784 -38.47 19.90 -63.33
CA GLY A 784 -38.47 18.44 -63.40
C GLY A 784 -38.52 17.96 -64.84
N ILE A 785 -37.75 16.93 -65.14
CA ILE A 785 -37.77 16.21 -66.41
C ILE A 785 -37.89 14.73 -66.08
N GLY A 786 -38.88 14.07 -66.65
CA GLY A 786 -39.21 12.69 -66.32
C GLY A 786 -39.64 11.89 -67.53
N VAL A 787 -39.39 10.59 -67.47
CA VAL A 787 -39.90 9.61 -68.42
C VAL A 787 -40.52 8.43 -67.67
N SER A 788 -41.53 7.82 -68.27
CA SER A 788 -42.17 6.60 -67.76
C SER A 788 -42.37 5.59 -68.89
N ALA A 789 -42.16 4.31 -68.59
CA ALA A 789 -42.49 3.21 -69.48
C ALA A 789 -43.26 2.12 -68.73
N THR A 790 -44.44 1.78 -69.23
CA THR A 790 -45.32 0.76 -68.66
C THR A 790 -45.62 -0.29 -69.73
N ALA A 791 -45.42 -1.56 -69.41
CA ALA A 791 -45.87 -2.70 -70.19
C ALA A 791 -46.59 -3.69 -69.25
N THR A 792 -46.09 -4.91 -69.07
CA THR A 792 -46.57 -5.83 -68.02
C THR A 792 -45.77 -5.67 -66.73
N GLY A 793 -46.43 -5.28 -65.64
CA GLY A 793 -45.81 -5.10 -64.32
C GLY A 793 -45.67 -3.64 -63.90
N ALA A 794 -44.70 -3.33 -63.03
CA ALA A 794 -44.52 -2.01 -62.46
C ALA A 794 -43.93 -1.01 -63.49
N THR A 795 -44.53 0.17 -63.58
CA THR A 795 -44.04 1.29 -64.39
C THR A 795 -42.61 1.65 -64.01
N GLN A 796 -41.70 1.63 -64.99
CA GLN A 796 -40.34 2.10 -64.81
C GLN A 796 -40.30 3.61 -65.03
N THR A 797 -39.65 4.33 -64.12
CA THR A 797 -39.53 5.79 -64.21
C THR A 797 -38.07 6.21 -64.09
N ALA A 798 -37.71 7.26 -64.82
CA ALA A 798 -36.46 7.98 -64.59
C ALA A 798 -36.75 9.46 -64.60
N ALA A 799 -36.20 10.21 -63.65
CA ALA A 799 -36.44 11.63 -63.51
C ALA A 799 -35.26 12.38 -62.88
N ILE A 800 -35.15 13.65 -63.24
CA ILE A 800 -34.29 14.63 -62.59
C ILE A 800 -35.18 15.77 -62.11
N LEU A 801 -35.07 16.12 -60.84
CA LEU A 801 -35.74 17.25 -60.21
C LEU A 801 -34.67 18.19 -59.64
N LEU A 802 -34.68 19.43 -60.11
CA LEU A 802 -33.87 20.50 -59.54
C LEU A 802 -34.81 21.47 -58.83
N SER A 803 -34.52 21.79 -57.57
CA SER A 803 -35.25 22.82 -56.84
C SER A 803 -34.30 23.72 -56.06
N ALA A 804 -34.64 25.01 -55.96
CA ALA A 804 -33.90 25.97 -55.16
C ALA A 804 -34.88 26.88 -54.41
N THR A 805 -34.56 27.16 -53.15
CA THR A 805 -35.30 28.10 -52.31
C THR A 805 -34.40 29.26 -51.87
N SER A 806 -34.99 30.42 -51.65
CA SER A 806 -34.29 31.59 -51.11
C SER A 806 -33.78 31.41 -49.67
N SER A 807 -34.16 30.33 -48.97
CA SER A 807 -33.66 29.97 -47.64
C SER A 807 -32.28 29.29 -47.65
N GLY A 808 -31.63 29.20 -48.82
CA GLY A 808 -30.27 28.66 -48.97
C GLY A 808 -30.22 27.16 -49.27
N GLN A 809 -31.36 26.50 -49.48
CA GLN A 809 -31.42 25.10 -49.88
C GLN A 809 -31.50 24.99 -51.41
N SER A 810 -30.58 24.22 -51.99
CA SER A 810 -30.62 23.80 -53.39
C SER A 810 -30.57 22.28 -53.46
N ARG A 811 -31.39 21.68 -54.33
CA ARG A 811 -31.52 20.23 -54.46
C ARG A 811 -31.42 19.82 -55.92
N ALA A 812 -30.68 18.74 -56.16
CA ALA A 812 -30.74 17.96 -57.38
C ALA A 812 -31.07 16.51 -56.99
N ALA A 813 -32.29 16.07 -57.27
CA ALA A 813 -32.73 14.70 -57.03
C ALA A 813 -32.79 13.95 -58.35
N ILE A 814 -32.19 12.76 -58.40
CA ILE A 814 -32.16 11.89 -59.57
C ILE A 814 -32.77 10.56 -59.18
N VAL A 815 -33.75 10.11 -59.95
CA VAL A 815 -34.38 8.79 -59.83
C VAL A 815 -34.07 8.04 -61.11
N ALA A 816 -33.31 6.96 -61.01
CA ALA A 816 -33.05 6.03 -62.11
C ALA A 816 -32.49 4.72 -61.55
N ASN A 817 -32.77 3.60 -62.21
CA ASN A 817 -32.13 2.31 -61.87
C ASN A 817 -30.63 2.31 -62.21
N GLN A 818 -30.21 3.15 -63.16
CA GLN A 818 -28.83 3.32 -63.59
C GLN A 818 -28.55 4.80 -63.86
N PHE A 819 -27.47 5.34 -63.27
CA PHE A 819 -26.97 6.69 -63.52
C PHE A 819 -25.52 6.60 -64.01
N VAL A 820 -25.24 7.16 -65.20
CA VAL A 820 -23.93 7.08 -65.86
C VAL A 820 -23.51 8.47 -66.34
N VAL A 821 -22.25 8.84 -66.08
CA VAL A 821 -21.62 10.06 -66.59
C VAL A 821 -20.63 9.66 -67.68
N MET A 822 -20.72 10.26 -68.87
CA MET A 822 -19.88 9.89 -70.03
C MET A 822 -18.75 10.91 -70.25
N ASN A 823 -17.60 10.47 -70.75
CA ASN A 823 -16.52 11.35 -71.16
C ASN A 823 -16.85 12.01 -72.52
N PRO A 824 -16.87 13.35 -72.63
CA PRO A 824 -17.19 14.01 -73.91
C PRO A 824 -16.10 13.83 -74.99
N ASN A 825 -14.87 13.46 -74.62
CA ASN A 825 -13.72 13.37 -75.54
C ASN A 825 -13.42 11.95 -76.02
N ASP A 826 -14.02 10.92 -75.42
CA ASP A 826 -13.89 9.53 -75.85
C ASP A 826 -15.22 8.81 -75.64
N ARG A 827 -15.92 8.52 -76.74
CA ARG A 827 -17.28 7.94 -76.71
C ARG A 827 -17.29 6.42 -76.55
N ASP A 828 -16.13 5.77 -76.66
CA ASP A 828 -15.98 4.32 -76.52
C ASP A 828 -15.41 3.93 -75.14
N GLU A 829 -14.88 4.89 -74.37
CA GLU A 829 -14.36 4.68 -73.02
C GLU A 829 -15.29 5.25 -71.94
N PHE A 830 -15.99 4.37 -71.23
CA PHE A 830 -16.81 4.75 -70.07
C PHE A 830 -15.93 5.13 -68.89
N TYR A 831 -15.80 6.41 -68.61
CA TYR A 831 -15.32 6.86 -67.30
C TYR A 831 -16.45 6.69 -66.29
N LEU A 832 -16.37 5.68 -65.42
CA LEU A 832 -17.29 5.50 -64.30
C LEU A 832 -16.67 6.13 -63.05
N PRO A 833 -16.83 7.44 -62.78
CA PRO A 833 -16.34 8.03 -61.53
C PRO A 833 -17.01 7.33 -60.34
N PHE A 834 -18.29 6.98 -60.48
CA PHE A 834 -18.97 5.97 -59.68
C PHE A 834 -20.26 5.52 -60.37
N LEU A 835 -20.62 4.25 -60.19
CA LEU A 835 -21.92 3.67 -60.55
C LEU A 835 -22.73 3.48 -59.27
N VAL A 836 -23.94 4.04 -59.21
CA VAL A 836 -24.90 3.73 -58.14
C VAL A 836 -25.79 2.60 -58.63
N GLN A 837 -25.67 1.43 -58.00
CA GLN A 837 -26.49 0.26 -58.32
C GLN A 837 -26.86 -0.48 -57.03
N ASN A 838 -28.14 -0.87 -56.88
CA ASN A 838 -28.65 -1.58 -55.71
C ASN A 838 -28.31 -0.92 -54.36
N GLY A 839 -28.26 0.42 -54.32
CA GLY A 839 -27.95 1.17 -53.10
C GLY A 839 -26.47 1.23 -52.72
N ALA A 840 -25.56 0.72 -53.57
CA ALA A 840 -24.12 0.78 -53.37
C ALA A 840 -23.44 1.67 -54.43
N ILE A 841 -22.36 2.34 -54.02
CA ILE A 841 -21.50 3.14 -54.90
C ILE A 841 -20.30 2.28 -55.32
N TYR A 842 -20.16 2.05 -56.62
CA TYR A 842 -19.03 1.34 -57.21
C TYR A 842 -18.14 2.33 -57.96
N ALA A 843 -16.94 2.60 -57.46
CA ALA A 843 -15.98 3.50 -58.10
C ALA A 843 -14.70 2.75 -58.45
N ASN A 844 -14.18 2.94 -59.67
CA ASN A 844 -12.94 2.31 -60.12
C ASN A 844 -11.70 3.16 -59.75
N GLN A 845 -11.84 4.49 -59.71
CA GLN A 845 -10.81 5.44 -59.27
C GLN A 845 -11.45 6.62 -58.55
N LEU A 846 -10.88 7.03 -57.43
CA LEU A 846 -11.32 8.19 -56.66
C LEU A 846 -10.14 9.15 -56.43
N TYR A 847 -10.17 10.32 -57.06
CA TYR A 847 -9.19 11.38 -56.84
C TYR A 847 -9.73 12.37 -55.81
N VAL A 848 -9.16 12.40 -54.60
CA VAL A 848 -9.58 13.27 -53.50
C VAL A 848 -8.39 14.05 -52.95
N ASN A 849 -8.57 15.35 -52.71
CA ASN A 849 -7.54 16.19 -52.08
C ASN A 849 -7.47 15.93 -50.56
N TRP A 850 -8.63 15.80 -49.91
CA TRP A 850 -8.75 15.44 -48.49
C TRP A 850 -9.98 14.56 -48.29
N ALA A 851 -9.85 13.49 -47.50
CA ALA A 851 -10.97 12.65 -47.08
C ALA A 851 -10.93 12.44 -45.55
N ARG A 852 -12.08 12.63 -44.88
CA ARG A 852 -12.26 12.25 -43.48
C ARG A 852 -13.13 11.01 -43.42
N ILE A 853 -12.56 9.90 -42.97
CA ILE A 853 -13.22 8.58 -42.97
C ILE A 853 -13.28 8.10 -41.52
N VAL A 854 -14.48 7.78 -41.02
CA VAL A 854 -14.69 7.34 -39.64
C VAL A 854 -14.33 5.86 -39.50
N ASP A 855 -14.85 5.03 -40.40
CA ASP A 855 -14.55 3.60 -40.50
C ASP A 855 -14.33 3.20 -41.96
N VAL A 856 -13.30 2.39 -42.21
CA VAL A 856 -13.06 1.78 -43.52
C VAL A 856 -12.40 0.43 -43.36
N GLN A 857 -12.93 -0.56 -44.08
CA GLN A 857 -12.30 -1.87 -44.22
C GLN A 857 -11.47 -1.88 -45.49
N ILE A 858 -10.15 -2.06 -45.35
CA ILE A 858 -9.21 -2.10 -46.49
C ILE A 858 -8.50 -3.45 -46.48
N THR A 859 -8.76 -4.29 -47.49
CA THR A 859 -8.09 -5.59 -47.61
C THR A 859 -6.62 -5.43 -48.03
N THR A 860 -6.31 -4.44 -48.87
CA THR A 860 -4.95 -4.15 -49.32
C THR A 860 -4.83 -2.66 -49.65
N ALA A 861 -3.80 -1.99 -49.12
CA ALA A 861 -3.53 -0.58 -49.37
C ALA A 861 -2.10 -0.39 -49.88
N GLN A 862 -1.93 0.41 -50.94
CA GLN A 862 -0.64 0.97 -51.32
C GLN A 862 -0.65 2.46 -51.01
N ILE A 863 0.23 2.91 -50.11
CA ILE A 863 0.32 4.29 -49.65
C ILE A 863 1.75 4.76 -49.85
N GLU A 864 1.95 5.82 -50.64
CA GLU A 864 3.28 6.36 -50.90
C GLU A 864 3.85 7.08 -49.67
N ASN A 865 3.04 7.93 -49.03
CA ASN A 865 3.40 8.63 -47.78
C ASN A 865 2.21 8.67 -46.82
N ALA A 866 2.38 8.11 -45.62
CA ALA A 866 1.37 8.12 -44.57
C ALA A 866 1.85 8.95 -43.36
N ALA A 867 1.13 10.02 -43.02
CA ALA A 867 1.33 10.76 -41.78
C ALA A 867 0.31 10.29 -40.75
N ILE A 868 0.74 9.50 -39.76
CA ILE A 868 -0.14 8.88 -38.76
C ILE A 868 0.21 9.44 -37.39
N THR A 869 -0.74 10.12 -36.75
CA THR A 869 -0.54 10.70 -35.39
C THR A 869 -0.69 9.65 -34.29
N SER A 870 -1.57 8.66 -34.49
CA SER A 870 -1.76 7.52 -33.59
C SER A 870 -2.37 6.34 -34.33
N ALA A 871 -1.85 5.13 -34.15
CA ALA A 871 -2.41 3.90 -34.69
C ALA A 871 -2.61 2.86 -33.58
N LYS A 872 -3.72 2.12 -33.64
CA LYS A 872 -3.92 0.88 -32.87
C LYS A 872 -3.85 -0.28 -33.87
N ILE A 873 -2.80 -1.10 -33.78
CA ILE A 873 -2.55 -2.22 -34.69
C ILE A 873 -2.56 -3.50 -33.85
N GLY A 874 -3.42 -4.46 -34.20
CA GLY A 874 -3.49 -5.75 -33.50
C GLY A 874 -2.24 -6.60 -33.75
N ASP A 875 -1.93 -6.84 -35.04
CA ASP A 875 -0.74 -7.56 -35.49
C ASP A 875 -0.06 -6.80 -36.64
N LEU A 876 1.25 -6.62 -36.56
CA LEU A 876 2.06 -5.95 -37.60
C LEU A 876 3.12 -6.91 -38.14
N GLN A 877 3.06 -7.24 -39.43
CA GLN A 877 4.11 -8.00 -40.12
C GLN A 877 4.87 -7.08 -41.09
N VAL A 878 6.13 -6.77 -40.78
CA VAL A 878 7.01 -5.95 -41.64
C VAL A 878 8.05 -6.85 -42.31
N LYS A 879 8.08 -6.88 -43.66
CA LYS A 879 9.04 -7.69 -44.42
C LYS A 879 10.46 -7.10 -44.43
N THR A 880 10.59 -5.77 -44.48
CA THR A 880 11.86 -5.03 -44.42
C THR A 880 11.62 -3.74 -43.62
N SER A 881 12.31 -3.56 -42.49
CA SER A 881 12.15 -2.38 -41.62
C SER A 881 13.45 -1.59 -41.52
N ASN A 882 13.39 -0.27 -41.72
CA ASN A 882 14.49 0.67 -41.43
C ASN A 882 14.32 1.27 -40.02
N ILE A 883 14.11 0.44 -39.00
CA ILE A 883 14.11 0.89 -37.61
C ILE A 883 15.58 0.92 -37.14
N ASP A 884 16.06 2.05 -36.62
CA ASP A 884 17.45 2.30 -36.20
C ASP A 884 17.51 2.43 -34.66
N PHE A 885 18.45 1.82 -33.92
CA PHE A 885 19.84 2.26 -33.72
C PHE A 885 20.78 1.03 -33.80
N HIS A 886 21.55 0.90 -34.89
CA HIS A 886 22.50 -0.19 -35.19
C HIS A 886 21.85 -1.55 -35.50
N ASN A 887 21.42 -1.72 -36.75
CA ASN A 887 20.90 -2.99 -37.25
C ASN A 887 21.99 -4.07 -37.34
N VAL A 888 21.73 -5.20 -36.68
CA VAL A 888 22.57 -6.41 -36.71
C VAL A 888 22.60 -6.98 -38.11
N THR A 889 23.78 -7.08 -38.73
CA THR A 889 23.89 -7.60 -40.11
C THR A 889 24.09 -9.10 -40.17
N GLN A 890 24.85 -9.68 -39.25
CA GLN A 890 25.14 -11.10 -39.31
C GLN A 890 25.64 -11.66 -37.97
N VAL A 891 25.19 -12.87 -37.65
CA VAL A 891 25.72 -13.68 -36.54
C VAL A 891 26.60 -14.77 -37.11
N TYR A 892 27.85 -14.86 -36.65
CA TYR A 892 28.76 -15.93 -37.06
C TYR A 892 29.04 -16.86 -35.87
N PRO A 893 28.36 -18.00 -35.75
CA PRO A 893 28.70 -19.00 -34.75
C PRO A 893 29.79 -19.95 -35.30
N ASN A 894 30.82 -20.22 -34.51
CA ASN A 894 31.75 -21.30 -34.78
C ASN A 894 32.10 -22.04 -33.48
N SER A 895 32.21 -23.37 -33.55
CA SER A 895 32.53 -24.21 -32.40
C SER A 895 33.31 -25.46 -32.79
N GLY A 896 34.13 -25.97 -31.89
CA GLY A 896 34.92 -27.17 -32.13
C GLY A 896 35.57 -27.73 -30.87
N ALA A 897 36.34 -28.80 -31.05
CA ALA A 897 37.14 -29.42 -30.00
C ALA A 897 38.57 -28.87 -29.98
N PHE A 898 39.28 -29.04 -28.86
CA PHE A 898 40.69 -28.64 -28.75
C PHE A 898 41.61 -29.65 -29.46
N PRO A 899 42.58 -29.22 -30.28
CA PRO A 899 43.50 -30.12 -30.95
C PRO A 899 44.49 -30.75 -29.97
N SER A 900 44.79 -32.03 -30.15
CA SER A 900 45.80 -32.72 -29.34
C SER A 900 47.21 -32.29 -29.74
N GLY A 901 47.88 -31.46 -28.93
CA GLY A 901 49.34 -31.30 -28.99
C GLY A 901 49.93 -29.88 -29.15
N ALA A 902 49.46 -28.85 -28.44
CA ALA A 902 50.14 -27.54 -28.48
C ALA A 902 51.58 -27.58 -27.93
N THR A 903 52.44 -26.77 -28.53
CA THR A 903 53.83 -26.62 -28.13
C THR A 903 53.92 -25.86 -26.79
N PRO A 904 54.75 -26.30 -25.83
CA PRO A 904 54.99 -25.55 -24.60
C PRO A 904 55.47 -24.12 -24.87
N ASN A 905 55.03 -23.17 -24.04
CA ASN A 905 55.41 -21.75 -24.09
C ASN A 905 55.08 -21.02 -25.41
N VAL A 906 54.20 -21.59 -26.24
CA VAL A 906 53.71 -20.96 -27.47
C VAL A 906 52.19 -20.92 -27.43
N TRP A 907 51.61 -19.75 -27.70
CA TRP A 907 50.16 -19.63 -27.87
C TRP A 907 49.73 -20.35 -29.14
N THR A 908 48.90 -21.38 -29.00
CA THR A 908 48.34 -22.13 -30.13
C THR A 908 46.86 -21.77 -30.30
N THR A 909 46.47 -21.43 -31.53
CA THR A 909 45.07 -21.19 -31.89
C THR A 909 44.30 -22.50 -31.93
N VAL A 910 43.22 -22.55 -31.16
CA VAL A 910 42.36 -23.73 -31.00
C VAL A 910 41.12 -23.62 -31.89
N GLY A 911 40.61 -22.39 -32.02
CA GLY A 911 39.45 -22.07 -32.85
C GLY A 911 39.52 -20.62 -33.28
N SER A 912 38.98 -20.32 -34.46
CA SER A 912 38.88 -18.95 -34.95
C SER A 912 37.57 -18.68 -35.66
N LEU A 913 37.19 -17.41 -35.68
CA LEU A 913 36.00 -16.90 -36.32
C LEU A 913 36.39 -15.66 -37.13
N VAL A 914 36.19 -15.72 -38.45
CA VAL A 914 36.35 -14.56 -39.32
C VAL A 914 34.99 -13.89 -39.46
N THR A 915 34.97 -12.59 -39.25
CA THR A 915 33.80 -11.72 -39.36
C THR A 915 34.10 -10.69 -40.43
N SER A 916 33.13 -10.35 -41.28
CA SER A 916 33.25 -9.24 -42.21
C SER A 916 32.53 -8.02 -41.64
N ASN A 917 33.29 -7.08 -41.10
CA ASN A 917 32.75 -5.91 -40.43
C ASN A 917 32.45 -4.81 -41.45
N PRO A 918 31.19 -4.34 -41.57
CA PRO A 918 30.84 -3.27 -42.50
C PRO A 918 31.54 -1.94 -42.17
N GLN A 919 31.84 -1.68 -40.89
CA GLN A 919 32.52 -0.48 -40.36
C GLN A 919 33.50 -0.83 -39.22
N ALA A 920 34.41 0.09 -38.88
CA ALA A 920 35.36 -0.08 -37.78
C ALA A 920 34.74 0.30 -36.42
N GLY A 921 35.24 -0.30 -35.34
CA GLY A 921 34.97 0.12 -33.96
C GLY A 921 33.78 -0.51 -33.24
N THR A 922 33.03 -1.41 -33.90
CA THR A 922 31.84 -2.02 -33.32
C THR A 922 31.69 -3.48 -33.76
N ALA A 923 32.20 -4.41 -32.95
CA ALA A 923 31.84 -5.83 -33.05
C ALA A 923 31.56 -6.40 -31.65
N PHE A 924 30.52 -7.20 -31.52
CA PHE A 924 30.17 -7.86 -30.29
C PHE A 924 30.54 -9.32 -30.34
N ILE A 925 31.38 -9.79 -29.42
CA ILE A 925 31.93 -11.13 -29.46
C ILE A 925 31.60 -11.87 -28.16
N GLU A 926 30.90 -12.98 -28.29
CA GLU A 926 30.74 -13.98 -27.24
C GLU A 926 31.83 -15.04 -27.41
N VAL A 927 32.49 -15.36 -26.30
CA VAL A 927 33.35 -16.55 -26.20
C VAL A 927 32.83 -17.44 -25.09
N ARG A 928 32.75 -18.74 -25.37
CA ARG A 928 32.66 -19.76 -24.34
C ARG A 928 33.65 -20.84 -24.67
N SER A 929 34.63 -21.05 -23.82
CA SER A 929 35.65 -22.07 -24.06
C SER A 929 36.06 -22.73 -22.76
N SER A 930 36.15 -24.06 -22.78
CA SER A 930 36.60 -24.84 -21.64
C SER A 930 37.46 -25.98 -22.11
N CYS A 931 38.61 -26.17 -21.46
CA CYS A 931 39.55 -27.21 -21.80
C CYS A 931 40.09 -27.88 -20.55
N GLY A 932 39.97 -29.21 -20.51
CA GLY A 932 40.61 -30.05 -19.50
C GLY A 932 42.04 -30.38 -19.88
N PHE A 933 42.94 -30.27 -18.91
CA PHE A 933 44.34 -30.66 -19.03
C PHE A 933 44.60 -31.87 -18.14
N THR A 934 45.34 -32.85 -18.63
CA THR A 934 45.82 -33.99 -17.81
C THR A 934 47.25 -34.33 -18.17
N GLY A 935 48.08 -34.54 -17.15
CA GLY A 935 49.48 -34.87 -17.34
C GLY A 935 50.10 -35.48 -16.08
N ALA A 936 51.26 -36.09 -16.24
CA ALA A 936 51.96 -36.81 -15.18
C ALA A 936 53.18 -36.02 -14.72
N ALA A 937 53.30 -35.80 -13.41
CA ALA A 937 54.51 -35.27 -12.78
C ALA A 937 55.62 -36.34 -12.79
N GLY A 938 56.82 -36.00 -13.28
CA GLY A 938 58.00 -36.86 -13.14
C GLY A 938 58.33 -37.08 -11.67
N GLY A 939 58.62 -38.32 -11.28
CA GLY A 939 58.82 -38.69 -9.87
C GLY A 939 60.00 -37.96 -9.22
N GLY A 940 59.75 -37.26 -8.11
CA GLY A 940 60.79 -36.82 -7.17
C GLY A 940 60.69 -35.39 -6.62
N GLY A 941 59.87 -34.51 -7.18
CA GLY A 941 59.66 -33.16 -6.65
C GLY A 941 58.34 -32.57 -7.16
N GLY A 942 57.60 -31.87 -6.30
CA GLY A 942 56.32 -31.26 -6.69
C GLY A 942 56.51 -30.40 -7.94
N THR A 943 55.79 -30.72 -9.01
CA THR A 943 55.79 -29.93 -10.25
C THR A 943 54.51 -29.13 -10.32
N THR A 944 54.63 -27.86 -10.69
CA THR A 944 53.49 -26.95 -10.88
C THR A 944 53.19 -26.84 -12.36
N PHE A 945 51.94 -27.13 -12.73
CA PHE A 945 51.44 -27.03 -14.09
C PHE A 945 50.50 -25.87 -14.20
N ILE A 946 50.71 -25.01 -15.19
CA ILE A 946 49.86 -23.85 -15.44
C ILE A 946 49.50 -23.85 -16.92
N ALA A 947 48.23 -23.66 -17.22
CA ALA A 947 47.74 -23.40 -18.57
C ALA A 947 46.87 -22.15 -18.56
N GLN A 948 46.92 -21.42 -19.66
CA GLN A 948 46.11 -20.23 -19.86
C GLN A 948 45.29 -20.35 -21.14
N LEU A 949 44.06 -19.81 -21.10
CA LEU A 949 43.22 -19.60 -22.27
C LEU A 949 43.02 -18.11 -22.48
N ARG A 950 43.19 -17.64 -23.71
CA ARG A 950 42.87 -16.26 -24.06
C ARG A 950 41.95 -16.15 -25.25
N MET A 951 41.20 -15.07 -25.28
CA MET A 951 40.44 -14.62 -26.45
C MET A 951 41.11 -13.36 -27.03
N ILE A 952 41.37 -13.37 -28.32
CA ILE A 952 42.13 -12.33 -29.03
C ILE A 952 41.52 -12.05 -30.40
N ASN A 953 41.57 -10.79 -30.85
CA ASN A 953 41.42 -10.44 -32.25
C ASN A 953 42.81 -10.51 -32.91
N LEU A 954 43.05 -11.54 -33.73
CA LEU A 954 44.33 -11.73 -34.42
C LEU A 954 44.60 -10.65 -35.47
N THR A 955 43.56 -9.98 -35.97
CA THR A 955 43.71 -8.89 -36.94
C THR A 955 44.29 -7.64 -36.28
N THR A 956 43.83 -7.29 -35.07
CA THR A 956 44.24 -6.06 -34.37
C THR A 956 45.27 -6.29 -33.27
N GLY A 957 45.45 -7.54 -32.83
CA GLY A 957 46.26 -7.92 -31.69
C GLY A 957 45.57 -7.71 -30.32
N HIS A 958 44.33 -7.22 -30.30
CA HIS A 958 43.63 -6.89 -29.06
C HIS A 958 43.22 -8.16 -28.28
N VAL A 959 43.65 -8.26 -27.03
CA VAL A 959 43.32 -9.39 -26.13
C VAL A 959 42.19 -8.97 -25.19
N PHE A 960 41.10 -9.72 -25.20
CA PHE A 960 39.89 -9.40 -24.43
C PHE A 960 39.93 -9.97 -23.02
N GLN A 961 40.37 -11.22 -22.90
CA GLN A 961 40.46 -11.92 -21.63
C GLN A 961 41.54 -12.98 -21.69
N VAL A 962 42.30 -13.12 -20.61
CA VAL A 962 43.20 -14.26 -20.33
C VAL A 962 42.76 -14.88 -19.01
N THR A 963 42.47 -16.18 -19.00
CA THR A 963 42.22 -16.94 -17.79
C THR A 963 43.34 -17.94 -17.57
N GLU A 964 43.89 -17.98 -16.37
CA GLU A 964 44.91 -18.93 -15.95
C GLU A 964 44.34 -19.93 -14.94
N ASN A 965 44.73 -21.20 -15.05
CA ASN A 965 44.56 -22.15 -13.96
C ASN A 965 45.76 -23.10 -13.91
N GLY A 966 45.99 -23.71 -12.75
CA GLY A 966 47.10 -24.62 -12.55
C GLY A 966 46.96 -25.49 -11.32
N VAL A 967 47.79 -26.53 -11.27
CA VAL A 967 47.81 -27.51 -10.18
C VAL A 967 49.26 -27.91 -9.88
N SER A 968 49.60 -28.03 -8.60
CA SER A 968 50.90 -28.49 -8.13
C SER A 968 50.77 -29.81 -7.39
N GLY A 969 51.58 -30.80 -7.73
CA GLY A 969 51.55 -32.08 -7.02
C GLY A 969 52.50 -33.14 -7.60
N THR A 970 52.36 -34.36 -7.10
CA THR A 970 53.06 -35.57 -7.57
C THR A 970 52.04 -36.58 -8.11
N GLY A 971 52.33 -37.26 -9.22
CA GLY A 971 51.42 -38.22 -9.86
C GLY A 971 50.63 -37.64 -11.04
N ASN A 972 49.47 -38.24 -11.34
CA ASN A 972 48.56 -37.75 -12.39
C ASN A 972 47.80 -36.54 -11.89
N LEU A 973 47.89 -35.43 -12.61
CA LEU A 973 47.26 -34.17 -12.26
C LEU A 973 46.30 -33.75 -13.37
N SER A 974 45.13 -33.26 -12.98
CA SER A 974 44.12 -32.73 -13.90
C SER A 974 43.55 -31.42 -13.38
N PHE A 975 43.26 -30.51 -14.30
CA PHE A 975 42.61 -29.24 -14.03
C PHE A 975 41.94 -28.72 -15.31
N THR A 976 41.00 -27.79 -15.18
CA THR A 976 40.26 -27.22 -16.31
C THR A 976 40.45 -25.71 -16.32
N VAL A 977 40.71 -25.14 -17.50
CA VAL A 977 40.71 -23.69 -17.72
C VAL A 977 39.46 -23.35 -18.52
N THR A 978 38.75 -22.30 -18.13
CA THR A 978 37.53 -21.83 -18.81
C THR A 978 37.60 -20.33 -19.06
N ASN A 979 37.17 -19.90 -20.24
CA ASN A 979 37.07 -18.49 -20.63
C ASN A 979 35.68 -18.27 -21.26
N ASN A 980 34.80 -17.62 -20.50
CA ASN A 980 33.43 -17.32 -20.87
C ASN A 980 33.19 -15.81 -20.68
N GLY A 981 32.74 -15.13 -21.71
CA GLY A 981 32.55 -13.69 -21.66
C GLY A 981 31.89 -13.13 -22.91
N LEU A 982 31.45 -11.89 -22.78
CA LEU A 982 30.77 -11.13 -23.82
C LEU A 982 31.45 -9.77 -23.93
N PHE A 983 31.99 -9.46 -25.10
CA PHE A 983 32.89 -8.34 -25.30
C PHE A 983 32.43 -7.46 -26.44
N ILE A 984 32.66 -6.16 -26.31
CA ILE A 984 32.63 -5.24 -27.43
C ILE A 984 34.09 -5.05 -27.85
N ASP A 985 34.38 -5.21 -29.14
CA ASP A 985 35.66 -4.87 -29.73
C ASP A 985 35.62 -3.45 -30.34
N PRO A 986 36.08 -2.43 -29.58
CA PRO A 986 36.20 -1.08 -30.12
C PRO A 986 37.37 -0.93 -31.09
N THR A 987 38.22 -1.95 -31.22
CA THR A 987 39.40 -1.92 -32.08
C THR A 987 39.16 -2.56 -33.45
N ALA A 988 38.03 -3.25 -33.63
CA ALA A 988 37.74 -3.99 -34.85
C ALA A 988 37.83 -3.08 -36.08
N VAL A 989 38.52 -3.52 -37.14
CA VAL A 989 38.68 -2.72 -38.36
C VAL A 989 37.51 -2.92 -39.32
N GLN A 990 37.31 -2.01 -40.25
CA GLN A 990 36.41 -2.26 -41.37
C GLN A 990 36.97 -3.40 -42.25
N GLY A 991 36.14 -4.35 -42.64
CA GLY A 991 36.54 -5.58 -43.35
C GLY A 991 36.73 -6.79 -42.42
N ASN A 992 37.57 -7.75 -42.83
CA ASN A 992 37.66 -9.03 -42.14
C ASN A 992 38.43 -8.94 -40.80
N ASN A 993 37.77 -9.24 -39.69
CA ASN A 993 38.39 -9.41 -38.37
C ASN A 993 38.38 -10.89 -37.97
N THR A 994 39.52 -11.40 -37.49
CA THR A 994 39.68 -12.80 -37.09
C THR A 994 39.81 -12.91 -35.58
N TYR A 995 38.76 -13.36 -34.91
CA TYR A 995 38.77 -13.63 -33.47
C TYR A 995 39.19 -15.07 -33.23
N ALA A 996 40.02 -15.31 -32.21
CA ALA A 996 40.54 -16.63 -31.92
C ALA A 996 40.56 -16.92 -30.41
N VAL A 997 40.32 -18.19 -30.08
CA VAL A 997 40.63 -18.75 -28.77
C VAL A 997 42.01 -19.40 -28.88
N GLN A 998 42.91 -19.01 -27.99
CA GLN A 998 44.25 -19.59 -27.93
C GLN A 998 44.52 -20.20 -26.56
N VAL A 999 45.37 -21.22 -26.56
CA VAL A 999 45.85 -21.90 -25.36
C VAL A 999 47.37 -21.83 -25.30
N ILE A 1000 47.91 -21.67 -24.10
CA ILE A 1000 49.34 -21.85 -23.82
C ILE A 1000 49.48 -22.70 -22.56
N ARG A 1001 50.57 -23.47 -22.51
CA ARG A 1001 51.03 -24.17 -21.30
C ARG A 1001 52.46 -23.74 -21.00
N THR A 1002 52.80 -23.63 -19.73
CA THR A 1002 54.12 -23.08 -19.31
C THR A 1002 55.22 -24.13 -19.11
N THR A 1003 54.90 -25.42 -19.05
CA THR A 1003 55.89 -26.48 -18.75
C THR A 1003 56.19 -27.39 -19.96
N GLY A 1004 57.43 -27.89 -20.04
CA GLY A 1004 57.92 -28.75 -21.13
C GLY A 1004 57.51 -30.23 -21.05
N LEU A 1005 56.68 -30.61 -20.07
CA LEU A 1005 56.21 -31.99 -19.90
C LEU A 1005 54.92 -32.23 -20.70
N SER A 1006 54.74 -33.44 -21.23
CA SER A 1006 53.61 -33.81 -22.09
C SER A 1006 52.28 -33.88 -21.31
N PHE A 1007 51.42 -32.88 -21.52
CA PHE A 1007 49.98 -32.91 -21.18
C PHE A 1007 49.15 -33.29 -22.39
N ASN A 1008 48.16 -34.14 -22.18
CA ASN A 1008 47.11 -34.45 -23.15
C ASN A 1008 45.88 -33.57 -22.85
N TYR A 1009 45.25 -33.11 -23.93
CA TYR A 1009 43.97 -32.40 -23.88
C TYR A 1009 42.89 -33.41 -23.56
N ASN A 1010 42.25 -33.28 -22.39
CA ASN A 1010 41.29 -34.25 -21.91
C ASN A 1010 39.87 -33.76 -22.20
N GLY A 1011 39.56 -33.61 -23.49
CA GLY A 1011 38.31 -33.04 -23.95
C GLY A 1011 38.17 -31.54 -23.63
N GLY A 1012 37.45 -30.85 -24.49
CA GLY A 1012 37.18 -29.44 -24.35
C GLY A 1012 36.40 -28.95 -25.55
N SER A 1013 35.60 -27.91 -25.34
CA SER A 1013 34.82 -27.28 -26.40
C SER A 1013 35.03 -25.78 -26.36
N TRP A 1014 34.96 -25.18 -27.53
CA TRP A 1014 34.91 -23.74 -27.67
C TRP A 1014 33.76 -23.34 -28.58
N LEU A 1015 33.24 -22.14 -28.34
CA LEU A 1015 32.23 -21.46 -29.10
C LEU A 1015 32.64 -19.99 -29.19
N LEU A 1016 32.71 -19.48 -30.41
CA LEU A 1016 32.80 -18.07 -30.69
C LEU A 1016 31.53 -17.66 -31.42
N ARG A 1017 30.91 -16.56 -30.98
CA ARG A 1017 29.87 -15.89 -31.74
C ARG A 1017 30.24 -14.44 -31.90
N ALA A 1018 30.07 -13.92 -33.10
CA ALA A 1018 30.22 -12.51 -33.34
C ALA A 1018 28.93 -11.95 -33.92
N LEU A 1019 28.63 -10.73 -33.53
CA LEU A 1019 27.55 -9.92 -34.04
C LEU A 1019 28.15 -8.58 -34.48
N VAL A 1020 27.89 -8.24 -35.74
CA VAL A 1020 28.43 -7.03 -36.39
C VAL A 1020 27.26 -6.14 -36.81
N TRP A 1021 27.49 -4.84 -36.81
CA TRP A 1021 26.47 -3.83 -37.07
C TRP A 1021 26.60 -3.22 -38.47
N ASN A 1022 25.48 -2.80 -39.07
CA ASN A 1022 25.50 -1.98 -40.27
C ASN A 1022 25.52 -0.49 -39.93
N ARG A 1023 26.49 0.19 -40.54
CA ARG A 1023 26.68 1.63 -40.60
C ARG A 1023 26.97 2.38 -39.32
#